data_AF-G3XX81-F1
#
_entry.id   AF-G3XX81-F1
#
_cell.length_a   1.000
_cell.length_b   1.000
_cell.length_c   1.000
_cell.angle_alpha   90.00
_cell.angle_beta   90.00
_cell.angle_gamma   90.00
#
_symmetry.space_group_name_H-M   'P 1'
#
loop_
_entity.id
_entity.type
_entity.pdbx_description
1 polymer ?
#
loop_
_entity_poly.entity_id
_entity_poly.type
_entity_poly.pdbx_seq_one_letter_code
_entity_poly.pdbx_strand_id
1 'polypeptide(L)'
;MGDASEPNAPSLLLVLQQTRDVVLSEADRNLLTQLVRVVDALRAQDHPREANALTDVLAISQQPTEMGGLGLSEADTLTPEQEAEITFLVTAWLEALNSADRARAPPVPLAVRPPGRRGMTLSEKIFALHDLGRKGSVAPGELIRVDVDWVIASEASWQGMEQTYERLGKPGIYRNDRFWLAGDHVVDPRVNEVPKVKALIDASERAKRVFKMTDYQGMNYTILHTEFYRERAQPGMVVVGSDSHTCSSGALGCLAIGLGAADVTLPLVTGETWFKVPESVNIRLVGAPKPGIGGKDTILYILQQLKRNTVAADRIVEFTGPGEFGGITGVFVPDQITEEFIQKRRLPRHKNTSVYFKPDDDAEYAETHEIDLGEVRSFLAKYPNPDDVVPVTEQEGMHLDGCFIGACTTAEEDLILGALVLEQGLQNGLKPVSHGKRKVVPGSVPILHRLRELGLAQIYEDAGFEIGIPGCSYCVGMSADQAGPGEVWISSQNRNFENRMGKANKYQLAPAQFLIGMSNNQIAGEHCLEHTHPEFRQRVKDGFNIVVAGKAFGCGSSREQAVMALLGCGVQCVIAKSYSFIFQRNMPSLGLLGITLTDEEFYDAAQDGNEISIDFKTKVINVDGKQYAFQLSQMERELFQHGGIASAFQKFGNRLFEQMTRPKNLGGAKSLALRGSGESAGPHAGLQW
;
A
#
# COMPACT_ATOMS: atom_id res chain seq x y z
N MET A 1 -15.89 17.96 39.59
CA MET A 1 -17.18 17.24 39.49
C MET A 1 -18.06 18.03 38.55
N GLY A 2 -18.12 17.60 37.30
CA GLY A 2 -19.06 18.06 36.28
C GLY A 2 -19.39 16.81 35.49
N ASP A 3 -20.65 16.41 35.48
CA ASP A 3 -21.08 15.14 34.93
C ASP A 3 -21.10 15.23 33.40
N ALA A 4 -20.12 14.60 32.76
CA ALA A 4 -20.04 14.49 31.31
C ALA A 4 -20.71 13.17 30.90
N SER A 5 -22.04 13.14 30.99
CA SER A 5 -22.83 12.03 30.47
C SER A 5 -22.51 11.85 28.98
N GLU A 6 -22.12 10.65 28.59
CA GLU A 6 -21.94 10.31 27.17
C GLU A 6 -23.25 10.56 26.41
N PRO A 7 -23.19 11.05 25.15
CA PRO A 7 -24.41 11.22 24.36
C PRO A 7 -25.02 9.85 24.09
N ASN A 8 -26.20 9.58 24.69
CA ASN A 8 -26.98 8.38 24.42
C ASN A 8 -27.05 8.13 22.90
N ALA A 9 -26.63 6.94 22.47
CA ALA A 9 -26.73 6.55 21.08
C ALA A 9 -28.20 6.65 20.62
N PRO A 10 -28.50 7.27 19.46
CA PRO A 10 -29.85 7.34 18.94
C PRO A 10 -30.36 5.92 18.65
N SER A 11 -31.62 5.64 19.00
CA SER A 11 -32.19 4.32 18.72
C SER A 11 -32.21 4.03 17.22
N LEU A 12 -32.11 2.75 16.85
CA LEU A 12 -32.12 2.31 15.44
C LEU A 12 -33.32 2.87 14.67
N LEU A 13 -34.49 2.88 15.30
CA LEU A 13 -35.71 3.47 14.77
C LEU A 13 -35.56 4.97 14.48
N LEU A 14 -34.94 5.74 15.38
CA LEU A 14 -34.68 7.16 15.19
C LEU A 14 -33.71 7.40 14.02
N VAL A 15 -32.64 6.59 13.92
CA VAL A 15 -31.68 6.67 12.80
C VAL A 15 -32.38 6.40 11.47
N LEU A 16 -33.17 5.33 11.38
CA LEU A 16 -33.89 4.95 10.15
C LEU A 16 -34.97 5.96 9.77
N GLN A 17 -35.74 6.46 10.75
CA GLN A 17 -36.75 7.49 10.51
C GLN A 17 -36.10 8.80 10.02
N GLN A 18 -35.01 9.25 10.66
CA GLN A 18 -34.32 10.50 10.29
C GLN A 18 -33.58 10.42 8.95
N THR A 19 -33.06 9.24 8.57
CA THR A 19 -32.20 9.10 7.37
C THR A 19 -32.91 8.51 6.15
N ARG A 20 -34.04 7.81 6.33
CA ARG A 20 -34.74 7.04 5.29
C ARG A 20 -36.28 7.06 5.39
N ASP A 21 -36.87 7.82 6.33
CA ASP A 21 -38.33 7.93 6.55
C ASP A 21 -39.05 6.59 6.85
N VAL A 22 -38.31 5.62 7.41
CA VAL A 22 -38.84 4.30 7.77
C VAL A 22 -39.41 4.34 9.19
N VAL A 23 -40.67 3.91 9.35
CA VAL A 23 -41.37 3.85 10.63
C VAL A 23 -41.75 2.41 10.96
N LEU A 24 -41.33 1.91 12.13
CA LEU A 24 -41.64 0.57 12.64
C LEU A 24 -42.12 0.66 14.10
N SER A 25 -42.89 -0.33 14.55
CA SER A 25 -43.40 -0.40 15.93
C SER A 25 -42.35 -0.94 16.90
N GLU A 26 -42.12 -0.24 18.01
CA GLU A 26 -41.35 -0.79 19.14
C GLU A 26 -42.02 -2.04 19.71
N ALA A 27 -41.27 -3.14 19.81
CA ALA A 27 -41.74 -4.40 20.41
C ALA A 27 -40.62 -5.24 21.05
N ASP A 28 -39.41 -5.24 20.47
CA ASP A 28 -38.29 -6.07 20.96
C ASP A 28 -37.20 -5.22 21.63
N ARG A 29 -36.56 -5.77 22.65
CA ARG A 29 -35.41 -5.12 23.32
C ARG A 29 -34.06 -5.39 22.67
N ASN A 30 -33.89 -6.50 21.93
CA ASN A 30 -32.62 -6.83 21.29
C ASN A 30 -32.49 -6.11 19.93
N LEU A 31 -31.39 -5.37 19.76
CA LEU A 31 -31.10 -4.55 18.59
C LEU A 31 -30.91 -5.36 17.29
N LEU A 32 -30.41 -6.59 17.37
CA LEU A 32 -30.26 -7.48 16.21
C LEU A 32 -31.61 -7.97 15.70
N THR A 33 -32.52 -8.37 16.60
CA THR A 33 -33.89 -8.76 16.21
C THR A 33 -34.66 -7.59 15.59
N GLN A 34 -34.47 -6.36 16.11
CA GLN A 34 -34.99 -5.16 15.44
C GLN A 34 -34.41 -5.02 14.03
N LEU A 35 -33.09 -5.18 13.87
CA LEU A 35 -32.41 -5.05 12.58
C LEU A 35 -32.85 -6.11 11.55
N VAL A 36 -33.13 -7.34 11.97
CA VAL A 36 -33.75 -8.38 11.11
C VAL A 36 -35.12 -7.92 10.60
N ARG A 37 -35.99 -7.44 11.51
CA ARG A 37 -37.33 -6.92 11.12
C ARG A 37 -37.24 -5.70 10.20
N VAL A 38 -36.25 -4.82 10.41
CA VAL A 38 -35.96 -3.70 9.50
C VAL A 38 -35.62 -4.20 8.10
N VAL A 39 -34.72 -5.17 7.98
CA VAL A 39 -34.30 -5.74 6.69
C VAL A 39 -35.48 -6.35 5.95
N ASP A 40 -36.33 -7.11 6.62
CA ASP A 40 -37.52 -7.70 6.00
C ASP A 40 -38.58 -6.67 5.63
N ALA A 41 -38.79 -5.63 6.45
CA ALA A 41 -39.67 -4.51 6.12
C ALA A 41 -39.18 -3.71 4.90
N LEU A 42 -37.87 -3.44 4.80
CA LEU A 42 -37.25 -2.78 3.65
C LEU A 42 -37.41 -3.62 2.37
N ARG A 43 -37.24 -4.94 2.45
CA ARG A 43 -37.50 -5.86 1.31
C ARG A 43 -38.96 -5.83 0.89
N ALA A 44 -39.89 -5.86 1.84
CA ALA A 44 -41.33 -5.81 1.57
C ALA A 44 -41.80 -4.46 0.97
N GLN A 45 -41.03 -3.39 1.20
CA GLN A 45 -41.29 -2.03 0.69
C GLN A 45 -40.45 -1.68 -0.57
N ASP A 46 -39.79 -2.65 -1.19
CA ASP A 46 -38.94 -2.48 -2.39
C ASP A 46 -37.75 -1.50 -2.20
N HIS A 47 -37.11 -1.58 -1.02
CA HIS A 47 -35.84 -0.90 -0.71
C HIS A 47 -34.66 -1.88 -0.63
N PRO A 48 -34.25 -2.54 -1.74
CA PRO A 48 -33.24 -3.60 -1.72
C PRO A 48 -31.83 -3.09 -1.39
N ARG A 49 -31.51 -1.82 -1.65
CA ARG A 49 -30.17 -1.26 -1.38
C ARG A 49 -29.91 -1.15 0.12
N GLU A 50 -30.82 -0.51 0.83
CA GLU A 50 -30.84 -0.41 2.29
C GLU A 50 -30.92 -1.80 2.93
N ALA A 51 -31.81 -2.67 2.47
CA ALA A 51 -31.94 -4.02 2.98
C ALA A 51 -30.63 -4.83 2.87
N ASN A 52 -29.92 -4.71 1.74
CA ASN A 52 -28.63 -5.39 1.54
C ASN A 52 -27.54 -4.82 2.46
N ALA A 53 -27.43 -3.49 2.57
CA ALA A 53 -26.45 -2.85 3.47
C ALA A 53 -26.67 -3.24 4.94
N LEU A 54 -27.92 -3.34 5.39
CA LEU A 54 -28.25 -3.79 6.74
C LEU A 54 -28.14 -5.32 6.91
N THR A 55 -28.25 -6.10 5.82
CA THR A 55 -27.89 -7.53 5.81
C THR A 55 -26.39 -7.73 6.03
N ASP A 56 -25.53 -6.88 5.43
CA ASP A 56 -24.08 -6.91 5.70
C ASP A 56 -23.78 -6.56 7.18
N VAL A 57 -24.51 -5.61 7.80
CA VAL A 57 -24.38 -5.30 9.25
C VAL A 57 -24.78 -6.50 10.13
N LEU A 58 -25.87 -7.20 9.80
CA LEU A 58 -26.26 -8.43 10.50
C LEU A 58 -25.18 -9.50 10.39
N ALA A 59 -24.66 -9.73 9.17
CA ALA A 59 -23.61 -10.70 8.93
C ALA A 59 -22.34 -10.39 9.74
N ILE A 60 -21.89 -9.14 9.76
CA ILE A 60 -20.75 -8.68 10.57
C ILE A 60 -21.03 -8.86 12.07
N SER A 61 -22.24 -8.58 12.54
CA SER A 61 -22.58 -8.72 13.97
C SER A 61 -22.61 -10.19 14.42
N GLN A 62 -23.10 -11.08 13.57
CA GLN A 62 -23.23 -12.52 13.87
C GLN A 62 -21.94 -13.33 13.64
N GLN A 63 -21.05 -12.85 12.76
CA GLN A 63 -19.79 -13.52 12.45
C GLN A 63 -18.87 -13.60 13.70
N PRO A 64 -18.17 -14.73 13.95
CA PRO A 64 -17.27 -14.87 15.11
C PRO A 64 -16.18 -13.79 15.17
N THR A 65 -15.70 -13.50 16.37
CA THR A 65 -14.68 -12.46 16.60
C THR A 65 -13.32 -12.83 16.01
N GLU A 66 -12.97 -14.12 16.00
CA GLU A 66 -11.78 -14.65 15.33
C GLU A 66 -11.84 -14.49 13.80
N MET A 67 -13.05 -14.27 13.28
CA MET A 67 -13.34 -14.01 11.88
C MET A 67 -13.58 -12.51 11.60
N GLY A 68 -13.43 -11.63 12.60
CA GLY A 68 -13.62 -10.18 12.45
C GLY A 68 -15.07 -9.70 12.48
N GLY A 69 -15.97 -10.48 13.06
CA GLY A 69 -17.30 -10.01 13.44
C GLY A 69 -17.42 -9.73 14.94
N LEU A 70 -18.65 -9.54 15.43
CA LEU A 70 -18.91 -9.27 16.85
C LEU A 70 -19.24 -10.53 17.68
N GLY A 71 -19.52 -11.67 17.03
CA GLY A 71 -19.86 -12.94 17.66
C GLY A 71 -21.21 -12.97 18.38
N LEU A 72 -22.16 -12.12 17.96
CA LEU A 72 -23.42 -11.87 18.68
C LEU A 72 -24.61 -12.66 18.09
N SER A 73 -25.55 -13.02 18.96
CA SER A 73 -26.82 -13.66 18.63
C SER A 73 -28.02 -12.79 18.97
N GLU A 74 -29.13 -13.00 18.27
CA GLU A 74 -30.44 -12.44 18.64
C GLU A 74 -30.93 -12.91 20.03
N ALA A 75 -30.39 -14.02 20.53
CA ALA A 75 -30.69 -14.54 21.86
C ALA A 75 -29.92 -13.83 22.99
N ASP A 76 -28.89 -13.04 22.68
CA ASP A 76 -28.01 -12.45 23.68
C ASP A 76 -28.63 -11.22 24.36
N THR A 77 -28.16 -10.92 25.56
CA THR A 77 -28.36 -9.61 26.19
C THR A 77 -27.17 -8.73 25.85
N LEU A 78 -27.40 -7.73 24.99
CA LEU A 78 -26.35 -6.85 24.49
C LEU A 78 -25.87 -5.89 25.58
N THR A 79 -24.58 -5.59 25.61
CA THR A 79 -24.02 -4.51 26.42
C THR A 79 -24.17 -3.16 25.71
N PRO A 80 -24.13 -2.02 26.43
CA PRO A 80 -24.19 -0.69 25.81
C PRO A 80 -23.13 -0.46 24.72
N GLU A 81 -21.94 -1.05 24.89
CA GLU A 81 -20.85 -0.98 23.92
C GLU A 81 -21.15 -1.78 22.65
N GLN A 82 -21.79 -2.95 22.78
CA GLN A 82 -22.24 -3.77 21.65
C GLN A 82 -23.38 -3.07 20.89
N GLU A 83 -24.35 -2.49 21.61
CA GLU A 83 -25.43 -1.69 20.99
C GLU A 83 -24.87 -0.46 20.27
N ALA A 84 -23.89 0.23 20.85
CA ALA A 84 -23.22 1.37 20.23
C ALA A 84 -22.43 0.97 18.97
N GLU A 85 -21.72 -0.17 18.97
CA GLU A 85 -20.99 -0.64 17.80
C GLU A 85 -21.94 -1.08 16.66
N ILE A 86 -23.03 -1.80 16.96
CA ILE A 86 -24.06 -2.12 15.96
C ILE A 86 -24.67 -0.83 15.39
N THR A 87 -24.98 0.16 16.23
CA THR A 87 -25.55 1.46 15.81
C THR A 87 -24.54 2.25 14.96
N PHE A 88 -23.26 2.20 15.29
CA PHE A 88 -22.17 2.74 14.48
C PHE A 88 -22.11 2.07 13.10
N LEU A 89 -22.15 0.73 13.05
CA LEU A 89 -22.15 -0.03 11.80
C LEU A 89 -23.36 0.35 10.93
N VAL A 90 -24.58 0.34 11.45
CA VAL A 90 -25.78 0.80 10.72
C VAL A 90 -25.56 2.20 10.14
N THR A 91 -25.04 3.14 10.94
CA THR A 91 -24.80 4.52 10.51
C THR A 91 -23.70 4.63 9.44
N ALA A 92 -22.66 3.80 9.52
CA ALA A 92 -21.57 3.73 8.54
C ALA A 92 -22.05 3.13 7.21
N TRP A 93 -22.81 2.03 7.27
CA TRP A 93 -23.35 1.34 6.11
C TRP A 93 -24.43 2.14 5.37
N LEU A 94 -25.22 2.97 6.05
CA LEU A 94 -26.12 3.92 5.40
C LEU A 94 -25.36 5.10 4.76
N GLU A 95 -24.25 5.57 5.34
CA GLU A 95 -23.38 6.57 4.68
C GLU A 95 -22.60 5.98 3.49
N ALA A 96 -22.32 4.67 3.49
CA ALA A 96 -21.74 3.99 2.33
C ALA A 96 -22.65 4.07 1.10
N LEU A 97 -23.97 3.95 1.28
CA LEU A 97 -24.94 4.15 0.20
C LEU A 97 -24.91 5.59 -0.33
N ASN A 98 -24.89 6.59 0.57
CA ASN A 98 -24.78 8.00 0.20
C ASN A 98 -23.45 8.29 -0.54
N SER A 99 -22.35 7.66 -0.11
CA SER A 99 -21.03 7.76 -0.75
C SER A 99 -21.02 7.11 -2.14
N ALA A 100 -21.66 5.95 -2.30
CA ALA A 100 -21.81 5.27 -3.58
C ALA A 100 -22.67 6.08 -4.57
N ASP A 101 -23.69 6.80 -4.12
CA ASP A 101 -24.50 7.70 -4.97
C ASP A 101 -23.71 8.92 -5.47
N ARG A 102 -22.71 9.37 -4.70
CA ARG A 102 -21.74 10.42 -5.13
C ARG A 102 -20.62 9.86 -6.00
N ALA A 103 -20.41 8.54 -5.99
CA ALA A 103 -19.35 7.88 -6.72
C ALA A 103 -19.67 7.77 -8.22
N ARG A 104 -18.64 7.66 -9.05
CA ARG A 104 -18.85 7.40 -10.49
C ARG A 104 -19.14 5.92 -10.69
N ALA A 105 -20.19 5.61 -11.44
CA ALA A 105 -20.41 4.25 -11.91
C ALA A 105 -19.28 3.85 -12.89
N PRO A 106 -18.62 2.69 -12.71
CA PRO A 106 -17.62 2.21 -13.65
C PRO A 106 -18.26 1.95 -15.03
N PRO A 107 -17.51 2.14 -16.14
CA PRO A 107 -18.01 1.80 -17.45
C PRO A 107 -18.18 0.28 -17.59
N VAL A 108 -19.16 -0.17 -18.38
CA VAL A 108 -19.40 -1.60 -18.62
C VAL A 108 -18.28 -2.16 -19.50
N PRO A 109 -17.54 -3.21 -19.07
CA PRO A 109 -16.53 -3.86 -19.90
C PRO A 109 -17.12 -4.44 -21.19
N LEU A 110 -16.36 -4.36 -22.29
CA LEU A 110 -16.76 -4.96 -23.55
C LEU A 110 -16.29 -6.42 -23.63
N ALA A 111 -17.20 -7.34 -23.99
CA ALA A 111 -16.89 -8.76 -24.16
C ALA A 111 -15.96 -9.05 -25.35
N VAL A 112 -15.86 -8.12 -26.32
CA VAL A 112 -15.01 -8.24 -27.51
C VAL A 112 -14.30 -6.91 -27.76
N ARG A 113 -13.05 -6.98 -28.21
CA ARG A 113 -12.25 -5.82 -28.62
C ARG A 113 -12.93 -5.06 -29.79
N PRO A 114 -13.13 -3.73 -29.68
CA PRO A 114 -13.57 -2.92 -30.82
C PRO A 114 -12.56 -2.96 -31.98
N PRO A 115 -13.02 -3.00 -33.25
CA PRO A 115 -12.15 -2.87 -34.41
C PRO A 115 -11.27 -1.61 -34.34
N GLY A 116 -9.97 -1.76 -34.61
CA GLY A 116 -9.02 -0.64 -34.66
C GLY A 116 -8.42 -0.18 -33.33
N ARG A 117 -8.86 -0.69 -32.17
CA ARG A 117 -8.13 -0.49 -30.90
C ARG A 117 -6.76 -1.21 -30.97
N ARG A 118 -5.69 -0.61 -30.44
CA ARG A 118 -4.38 -1.29 -30.22
C ARG A 118 -4.51 -2.51 -29.30
N GLY A 119 -3.55 -3.43 -29.33
CA GLY A 119 -3.41 -4.46 -28.30
C GLY A 119 -3.13 -3.82 -26.94
N MET A 120 -3.66 -4.40 -25.87
CA MET A 120 -3.43 -3.95 -24.50
C MET A 120 -3.15 -5.14 -23.59
N THR A 121 -2.15 -4.97 -22.72
CA THR A 121 -1.85 -5.87 -21.60
C THR A 121 -3.00 -5.90 -20.60
N LEU A 122 -2.99 -6.82 -19.63
CA LEU A 122 -3.97 -6.82 -18.54
C LEU A 122 -3.97 -5.47 -17.81
N SER A 123 -2.76 -4.98 -17.51
CA SER A 123 -2.54 -3.73 -16.78
C SER A 123 -3.13 -2.51 -17.52
N GLU A 124 -2.93 -2.43 -18.83
CA GLU A 124 -3.53 -1.39 -19.68
C GLU A 124 -5.06 -1.52 -19.75
N LYS A 125 -5.63 -2.74 -19.77
CA LYS A 125 -7.08 -2.94 -19.72
C LYS A 125 -7.69 -2.47 -18.40
N ILE A 126 -7.02 -2.72 -17.27
CA ILE A 126 -7.45 -2.23 -15.95
C ILE A 126 -7.38 -0.70 -15.90
N PHE A 127 -6.28 -0.09 -16.38
CA PHE A 127 -6.19 1.37 -16.48
C PHE A 127 -7.26 1.96 -17.42
N ALA A 128 -7.54 1.35 -18.56
CA ALA A 128 -8.57 1.82 -19.50
C ALA A 128 -10.01 1.71 -18.94
N LEU A 129 -10.26 0.76 -18.02
CA LEU A 129 -11.52 0.68 -17.27
C LEU A 129 -11.68 1.86 -16.29
N HIS A 130 -10.57 2.31 -15.68
CA HIS A 130 -10.55 3.35 -14.65
C HIS A 130 -10.27 4.76 -15.18
N ASP A 131 -9.84 4.90 -16.44
CA ASP A 131 -9.58 6.20 -17.08
C ASP A 131 -10.81 7.12 -17.01
N LEU A 132 -10.68 8.21 -16.28
CA LEU A 132 -11.72 9.24 -16.16
C LEU A 132 -11.92 10.02 -17.46
N GLY A 133 -10.98 9.94 -18.42
CA GLY A 133 -11.15 10.36 -19.80
C GLY A 133 -12.06 9.45 -20.63
N ARG A 134 -12.34 8.23 -20.15
CA ARG A 134 -13.20 7.21 -20.77
C ARG A 134 -12.86 6.91 -22.23
N LYS A 135 -11.57 6.89 -22.58
CA LYS A 135 -11.11 6.64 -23.95
C LYS A 135 -11.35 5.21 -24.44
N GLY A 136 -11.49 4.24 -23.52
CA GLY A 136 -11.61 2.81 -23.83
C GLY A 136 -10.29 2.13 -24.25
N SER A 137 -9.18 2.88 -24.24
CA SER A 137 -7.83 2.38 -24.41
C SER A 137 -6.82 3.37 -23.84
N VAL A 138 -5.68 2.87 -23.39
CA VAL A 138 -4.50 3.65 -22.99
C VAL A 138 -3.26 3.12 -23.71
N ALA A 139 -2.13 3.83 -23.61
CA ALA A 139 -0.83 3.35 -24.08
C ALA A 139 0.31 3.74 -23.13
N PRO A 140 1.47 3.06 -23.14
CA PRO A 140 2.58 3.38 -22.25
C PRO A 140 3.09 4.81 -22.47
N GLY A 141 3.42 5.47 -21.38
CA GLY A 141 3.85 6.88 -21.36
C GLY A 141 2.72 7.90 -21.36
N GLU A 142 1.47 7.51 -21.55
CA GLU A 142 0.31 8.40 -21.49
C GLU A 142 0.02 8.88 -20.06
N LEU A 143 -0.27 10.18 -19.88
CA LEU A 143 -0.70 10.74 -18.59
C LEU A 143 -2.23 10.68 -18.49
N ILE A 144 -2.72 9.82 -17.60
CA ILE A 144 -4.15 9.58 -17.34
C ILE A 144 -4.55 9.98 -15.92
N ARG A 145 -5.86 10.18 -15.72
CA ARG A 145 -6.51 10.25 -14.40
C ARG A 145 -7.33 9.00 -14.21
N VAL A 146 -7.24 8.37 -13.06
CA VAL A 146 -7.94 7.11 -12.76
C VAL A 146 -8.83 7.27 -11.54
N ASP A 147 -10.01 6.67 -11.61
CA ASP A 147 -10.80 6.33 -10.43
C ASP A 147 -10.04 5.25 -9.62
N VAL A 148 -10.25 5.20 -8.31
CA VAL A 148 -9.58 4.25 -7.41
C VAL A 148 -10.64 3.47 -6.63
N ASP A 149 -10.59 2.13 -6.72
CA ASP A 149 -11.50 1.28 -5.96
C ASP A 149 -11.23 1.35 -4.47
N TRP A 150 -9.96 1.17 -4.05
CA TRP A 150 -9.59 1.13 -2.63
C TRP A 150 -8.34 1.95 -2.32
N VAL A 151 -8.38 2.60 -1.17
CA VAL A 151 -7.21 3.12 -0.47
C VAL A 151 -6.88 2.20 0.70
N ILE A 152 -5.61 1.82 0.86
CA ILE A 152 -5.14 1.00 2.00
C ILE A 152 -3.98 1.67 2.76
N ALA A 153 -3.95 1.55 4.09
CA ALA A 153 -2.91 2.13 4.93
C ALA A 153 -2.67 1.30 6.20
N SER A 154 -1.43 1.25 6.68
CA SER A 154 -1.12 0.83 8.06
C SER A 154 -1.21 2.01 9.02
N GLU A 155 -1.34 1.77 10.32
CA GLU A 155 -1.35 2.79 11.36
C GLU A 155 -0.11 3.70 11.33
N ALA A 156 1.06 3.12 11.04
CA ALA A 156 2.30 3.88 10.90
C ALA A 156 2.30 4.79 9.66
N SER A 157 1.69 4.34 8.56
CA SER A 157 1.56 5.14 7.34
C SER A 157 0.45 6.20 7.44
N TRP A 158 -0.62 5.89 8.20
CA TRP A 158 -1.74 6.78 8.47
C TRP A 158 -1.30 8.05 9.20
N GLN A 159 -0.25 8.00 10.03
CA GLN A 159 0.31 9.20 10.67
C GLN A 159 0.71 10.31 9.67
N GLY A 160 1.32 9.94 8.53
CA GLY A 160 1.67 10.91 7.47
C GLY A 160 0.46 11.31 6.61
N MET A 161 -0.48 10.39 6.42
CA MET A 161 -1.74 10.67 5.72
C MET A 161 -2.63 11.64 6.51
N GLU A 162 -2.74 11.46 7.83
CA GLU A 162 -3.48 12.34 8.74
C GLU A 162 -2.90 13.77 8.65
N GLN A 163 -1.58 13.93 8.75
CA GLN A 163 -0.90 15.23 8.57
C GLN A 163 -1.20 15.87 7.21
N THR A 164 -1.19 15.08 6.12
CA THR A 164 -1.58 15.60 4.80
C THR A 164 -3.05 16.02 4.80
N TYR A 165 -3.96 15.18 5.31
CA TYR A 165 -5.39 15.45 5.41
C TYR A 165 -5.70 16.72 6.25
N GLU A 166 -4.93 16.97 7.31
CA GLU A 166 -4.99 18.25 8.05
C GLU A 166 -4.59 19.43 7.18
N ARG A 167 -3.48 19.32 6.42
CA ARG A 167 -3.03 20.36 5.46
C ARG A 167 -4.01 20.59 4.31
N LEU A 168 -4.80 19.58 3.93
CA LEU A 168 -5.90 19.71 2.96
C LEU A 168 -7.13 20.44 3.54
N GLY A 169 -7.14 20.75 4.84
CA GLY A 169 -8.26 21.42 5.51
C GLY A 169 -9.35 20.49 6.01
N LYS A 170 -9.05 19.19 6.19
CA LYS A 170 -9.99 18.14 6.64
C LYS A 170 -11.31 18.08 5.83
N PRO A 171 -11.25 17.95 4.48
CA PRO A 171 -12.41 18.06 3.59
C PRO A 171 -13.44 16.92 3.65
N GLY A 172 -13.26 15.92 4.53
CA GLY A 172 -13.96 14.63 4.46
C GLY A 172 -13.28 13.66 3.48
N ILE A 173 -13.82 12.46 3.36
CA ILE A 173 -13.32 11.41 2.45
C ILE A 173 -14.36 11.07 1.38
N TYR A 174 -13.90 10.54 0.25
CA TYR A 174 -14.74 10.27 -0.92
C TYR A 174 -15.74 9.13 -0.66
N ARG A 175 -15.23 8.00 -0.13
CA ARG A 175 -15.99 6.77 0.14
C ARG A 175 -15.54 6.12 1.45
N ASN A 176 -16.44 6.04 2.42
CA ASN A 176 -16.20 5.39 3.70
C ASN A 176 -16.22 3.84 3.63
N ASP A 177 -16.67 3.29 2.51
CA ASP A 177 -16.70 1.85 2.22
C ASP A 177 -15.51 1.36 1.38
N ARG A 178 -14.50 2.23 1.18
CA ARG A 178 -13.33 1.98 0.32
C ARG A 178 -11.99 2.42 0.91
N PHE A 179 -11.94 2.56 2.23
CA PHE A 179 -10.70 2.76 2.98
C PHE A 179 -10.46 1.57 3.91
N TRP A 180 -9.26 0.98 3.84
CA TRP A 180 -8.82 -0.10 4.72
C TRP A 180 -7.63 0.36 5.56
N LEU A 181 -7.81 0.35 6.88
CA LEU A 181 -6.79 0.73 7.86
C LEU A 181 -6.52 -0.46 8.80
N ALA A 182 -5.28 -0.91 8.87
CA ALA A 182 -4.84 -1.97 9.76
C ALA A 182 -3.74 -1.48 10.71
N GLY A 183 -3.79 -1.89 11.98
CA GLY A 183 -2.68 -1.67 12.92
C GLY A 183 -1.76 -2.88 12.96
N ASP A 184 -0.58 -2.79 12.34
CA ASP A 184 0.30 -3.95 12.16
C ASP A 184 1.81 -3.66 12.11
N HIS A 185 2.24 -2.41 11.96
CA HIS A 185 3.66 -2.08 11.73
C HIS A 185 4.46 -1.89 13.03
N VAL A 186 3.84 -1.28 14.03
CA VAL A 186 4.44 -0.82 15.28
C VAL A 186 3.66 -1.38 16.47
N VAL A 187 2.33 -1.38 16.39
CA VAL A 187 1.43 -1.76 17.48
C VAL A 187 1.59 -3.22 17.89
N ASP A 188 1.64 -3.44 19.21
CA ASP A 188 1.71 -4.73 19.89
C ASP A 188 1.35 -4.48 21.37
N PRO A 189 0.54 -5.33 22.03
CA PRO A 189 0.13 -5.17 23.43
C PRO A 189 1.27 -4.90 24.42
N ARG A 190 2.49 -5.41 24.15
CA ARG A 190 3.69 -5.19 24.96
C ARG A 190 4.17 -3.74 24.95
N VAL A 191 3.76 -2.93 23.96
CA VAL A 191 4.22 -1.54 23.75
C VAL A 191 3.08 -0.53 23.53
N ASN A 192 1.80 -0.94 23.61
CA ASN A 192 0.66 -0.04 23.40
C ASN A 192 0.64 1.20 24.32
N GLU A 193 1.15 1.09 25.55
CA GLU A 193 1.26 2.23 26.49
C GLU A 193 2.47 3.15 26.24
N VAL A 194 3.35 2.83 25.27
CA VAL A 194 4.40 3.76 24.84
C VAL A 194 3.71 4.94 24.14
N PRO A 195 3.92 6.21 24.57
CA PRO A 195 3.12 7.34 24.10
C PRO A 195 3.05 7.52 22.58
N LYS A 196 4.13 7.20 21.87
CA LYS A 196 4.18 7.23 20.40
C LYS A 196 3.32 6.15 19.75
N VAL A 197 3.22 4.96 20.36
CA VAL A 197 2.38 3.85 19.87
C VAL A 197 0.91 4.14 20.15
N LYS A 198 0.61 4.57 21.38
CA LYS A 198 -0.73 5.01 21.80
C LYS A 198 -1.32 6.06 20.84
N ALA A 199 -0.52 7.06 20.45
CA ALA A 199 -0.95 8.08 19.49
C ALA A 199 -1.33 7.52 18.10
N LEU A 200 -0.70 6.43 17.63
CA LEU A 200 -1.05 5.77 16.36
C LEU A 200 -2.36 4.98 16.48
N ILE A 201 -2.58 4.31 17.62
CA ILE A 201 -3.83 3.62 17.94
C ILE A 201 -4.97 4.64 18.00
N ASP A 202 -4.80 5.71 18.78
CA ASP A 202 -5.77 6.81 18.91
C ASP A 202 -6.06 7.46 17.55
N ALA A 203 -5.06 7.61 16.67
CA ALA A 203 -5.25 8.15 15.32
C ALA A 203 -6.09 7.23 14.42
N SER A 204 -5.93 5.92 14.58
CA SER A 204 -6.67 4.91 13.82
C SER A 204 -8.13 4.81 14.30
N GLU A 205 -8.35 4.82 15.62
CA GLU A 205 -9.68 4.87 16.22
C GLU A 205 -10.42 6.17 15.90
N ARG A 206 -9.72 7.32 15.87
CA ARG A 206 -10.28 8.57 15.36
C ARG A 206 -10.70 8.44 13.89
N ALA A 207 -9.86 7.85 13.04
CA ALA A 207 -10.18 7.65 11.62
C ALA A 207 -11.44 6.79 11.44
N LYS A 208 -11.54 5.64 12.15
CA LYS A 208 -12.75 4.80 12.19
C LYS A 208 -14.02 5.63 12.43
N ARG A 209 -14.01 6.43 13.50
CA ARG A 209 -15.16 7.21 13.97
C ARG A 209 -15.49 8.40 13.07
N VAL A 210 -14.49 9.22 12.72
CA VAL A 210 -14.66 10.46 11.93
C VAL A 210 -15.10 10.15 10.50
N PHE A 211 -14.54 9.09 9.91
CA PHE A 211 -14.87 8.69 8.54
C PHE A 211 -16.02 7.70 8.43
N LYS A 212 -16.53 7.18 9.56
CA LYS A 212 -17.55 6.11 9.60
C LYS A 212 -17.15 4.91 8.74
N MET A 213 -15.94 4.39 8.94
CA MET A 213 -15.40 3.30 8.12
C MET A 213 -16.26 2.03 8.26
N THR A 214 -16.70 1.44 7.14
CA THR A 214 -17.38 0.12 7.16
C THR A 214 -16.40 -1.05 7.31
N ASP A 215 -15.13 -0.81 6.99
CA ASP A 215 -14.06 -1.81 6.93
C ASP A 215 -12.89 -1.39 7.83
N TYR A 216 -13.04 -1.69 9.12
CA TYR A 216 -12.00 -1.49 10.13
C TYR A 216 -12.06 -2.65 11.13
N GLN A 217 -10.89 -3.19 11.49
CA GLN A 217 -10.76 -4.37 12.34
C GLN A 217 -9.82 -4.13 13.55
N GLY A 218 -9.43 -2.89 13.80
CA GLY A 218 -8.56 -2.54 14.92
C GLY A 218 -7.10 -2.97 14.73
N MET A 219 -6.41 -3.09 15.87
CA MET A 219 -4.98 -3.39 15.96
C MET A 219 -4.75 -4.90 16.01
N ASN A 220 -3.71 -5.38 15.32
CA ASN A 220 -3.25 -6.77 15.32
C ASN A 220 -4.30 -7.84 14.87
N TYR A 221 -5.38 -7.44 14.20
CA TYR A 221 -6.29 -8.38 13.54
C TYR A 221 -5.64 -9.02 12.30
N THR A 222 -4.88 -8.23 11.54
CA THR A 222 -4.19 -8.66 10.32
C THR A 222 -2.95 -7.82 10.05
N ILE A 223 -1.97 -8.39 9.37
CA ILE A 223 -0.97 -7.64 8.61
C ILE A 223 -1.70 -7.01 7.41
N LEU A 224 -1.49 -5.71 7.14
CA LEU A 224 -2.30 -4.86 6.24
C LEU A 224 -2.84 -5.57 4.99
N HIS A 225 -1.96 -6.25 4.27
CA HIS A 225 -2.26 -6.88 2.98
C HIS A 225 -3.01 -8.21 3.09
N THR A 226 -2.87 -8.95 4.20
CA THR A 226 -3.28 -10.36 4.29
C THR A 226 -4.79 -10.51 4.13
N GLU A 227 -5.59 -9.94 5.04
CA GLU A 227 -7.06 -9.98 4.91
C GLU A 227 -7.59 -9.00 3.85
N PHE A 228 -6.75 -8.09 3.33
CA PHE A 228 -7.12 -7.26 2.19
C PHE A 228 -7.11 -8.07 0.88
N TYR A 229 -6.04 -8.81 0.57
CA TYR A 229 -6.05 -9.67 -0.61
C TYR A 229 -6.99 -10.87 -0.41
N ARG A 230 -7.04 -11.48 0.78
CA ARG A 230 -7.91 -12.66 1.00
C ARG A 230 -9.38 -12.36 0.81
N GLU A 231 -9.86 -11.21 1.30
CA GLU A 231 -11.29 -10.89 1.30
C GLU A 231 -11.69 -9.71 0.39
N ARG A 232 -10.87 -8.68 0.16
CA ARG A 232 -11.35 -7.41 -0.46
C ARG A 232 -10.93 -7.20 -1.91
N ALA A 233 -9.67 -7.43 -2.25
CA ALA A 233 -9.16 -7.22 -3.61
C ALA A 233 -9.88 -8.14 -4.61
N GLN A 234 -10.29 -7.63 -5.76
CA GLN A 234 -10.97 -8.41 -6.80
C GLN A 234 -10.32 -8.18 -8.17
N PRO A 235 -10.41 -9.16 -9.10
CA PRO A 235 -10.00 -9.01 -10.49
C PRO A 235 -10.52 -7.71 -11.11
N GLY A 236 -9.63 -7.00 -11.79
CA GLY A 236 -9.96 -5.78 -12.51
C GLY A 236 -9.93 -4.49 -11.68
N MET A 237 -9.78 -4.55 -10.35
CA MET A 237 -9.75 -3.35 -9.50
C MET A 237 -8.46 -2.53 -9.62
N VAL A 238 -8.52 -1.22 -9.33
CA VAL A 238 -7.36 -0.36 -9.02
C VAL A 238 -7.27 -0.09 -7.52
N VAL A 239 -6.17 -0.52 -6.90
CA VAL A 239 -5.91 -0.32 -5.46
C VAL A 239 -4.66 0.54 -5.28
N VAL A 240 -4.71 1.53 -4.40
CA VAL A 240 -3.53 2.31 -4.02
C VAL A 240 -3.32 2.25 -2.51
N GLY A 241 -2.06 2.24 -2.08
CA GLY A 241 -1.77 2.09 -0.66
C GLY A 241 -0.50 2.74 -0.19
N SER A 242 -0.49 3.17 1.07
CA SER A 242 0.65 3.83 1.72
C SER A 242 1.70 2.83 2.24
N ASP A 243 1.77 1.64 1.61
CA ASP A 243 2.84 0.67 1.78
C ASP A 243 3.27 0.07 0.43
N SER A 244 4.57 -0.21 0.30
CA SER A 244 5.16 -0.77 -0.92
C SER A 244 4.66 -2.17 -1.29
N HIS A 245 4.13 -2.98 -0.36
CA HIS A 245 3.65 -4.33 -0.64
C HIS A 245 2.14 -4.39 -0.97
N THR A 246 1.50 -3.24 -1.20
CA THR A 246 0.13 -3.13 -1.74
C THR A 246 -0.04 -4.00 -3.01
N CYS A 247 1.02 -4.12 -3.80
CA CYS A 247 1.11 -5.00 -4.97
C CYS A 247 0.82 -6.48 -4.72
N SER A 248 0.85 -6.96 -3.47
CA SER A 248 0.45 -8.34 -3.12
C SER A 248 -0.97 -8.67 -3.59
N SER A 249 -1.85 -7.66 -3.68
CA SER A 249 -3.23 -7.84 -4.16
C SER A 249 -3.33 -8.20 -5.64
N GLY A 250 -2.25 -7.99 -6.43
CA GLY A 250 -2.19 -8.40 -7.82
C GLY A 250 -2.15 -9.92 -8.03
N ALA A 251 -1.95 -10.70 -6.95
CA ALA A 251 -2.37 -12.10 -6.79
C ALA A 251 -3.73 -12.42 -7.43
N LEU A 252 -4.67 -11.47 -7.37
CA LEU A 252 -6.04 -11.68 -7.79
C LEU A 252 -6.42 -10.90 -9.05
N GLY A 253 -5.45 -10.60 -9.93
CA GLY A 253 -5.69 -9.83 -11.15
C GLY A 253 -6.11 -8.38 -10.91
N CYS A 254 -5.69 -7.82 -9.77
CA CYS A 254 -5.92 -6.42 -9.39
C CYS A 254 -4.68 -5.57 -9.67
N LEU A 255 -4.87 -4.35 -10.19
CA LEU A 255 -3.79 -3.39 -10.38
C LEU A 255 -3.53 -2.62 -9.08
N ALA A 256 -2.70 -3.18 -8.21
CA ALA A 256 -2.46 -2.67 -6.86
C ALA A 256 -1.08 -2.01 -6.72
N ILE A 257 -1.00 -0.74 -6.35
CA ILE A 257 0.25 0.05 -6.40
C ILE A 257 0.54 0.74 -5.05
N GLY A 258 1.76 0.54 -4.54
CA GLY A 258 2.26 1.26 -3.37
C GLY A 258 2.73 2.67 -3.73
N LEU A 259 2.32 3.67 -2.95
CA LEU A 259 2.59 5.10 -3.15
C LEU A 259 2.93 5.77 -1.80
N GLY A 260 3.36 7.03 -1.81
CA GLY A 260 3.66 7.79 -0.59
C GLY A 260 2.40 8.38 0.07
N ALA A 261 2.45 8.59 1.39
CA ALA A 261 1.28 8.97 2.19
C ALA A 261 0.56 10.24 1.70
N ALA A 262 1.29 11.30 1.32
CA ALA A 262 0.68 12.51 0.79
C ALA A 262 -0.11 12.27 -0.49
N ASP A 263 0.40 11.42 -1.40
CA ASP A 263 -0.23 11.09 -2.68
C ASP A 263 -1.38 10.09 -2.53
N VAL A 264 -1.30 9.15 -1.57
CA VAL A 264 -2.40 8.24 -1.19
C VAL A 264 -3.55 8.96 -0.48
N THR A 265 -3.27 10.08 0.19
CA THR A 265 -4.30 10.91 0.82
C THR A 265 -5.24 11.57 -0.19
N LEU A 266 -4.79 11.82 -1.42
CA LEU A 266 -5.62 12.45 -2.45
C LEU A 266 -6.77 11.56 -2.96
N PRO A 267 -6.58 10.30 -3.39
CA PRO A 267 -7.70 9.43 -3.75
C PRO A 267 -8.62 9.11 -2.55
N LEU A 268 -8.11 9.11 -1.31
CA LEU A 268 -8.96 9.02 -0.11
C LEU A 268 -9.96 10.19 -0.03
N VAL A 269 -9.53 11.39 -0.39
CA VAL A 269 -10.35 12.62 -0.35
C VAL A 269 -11.19 12.82 -1.62
N THR A 270 -10.64 12.50 -2.79
CA THR A 270 -11.19 12.88 -4.11
C THR A 270 -11.77 11.72 -4.92
N GLY A 271 -11.44 10.47 -4.57
CA GLY A 271 -11.73 9.28 -5.36
C GLY A 271 -10.74 8.98 -6.47
N GLU A 272 -9.92 9.96 -6.88
CA GLU A 272 -9.09 9.87 -8.07
C GLU A 272 -7.61 10.10 -7.81
N THR A 273 -6.77 9.56 -8.70
CA THR A 273 -5.35 9.91 -8.78
C THR A 273 -4.91 9.99 -10.25
N TRP A 274 -3.63 10.24 -10.49
CA TRP A 274 -3.01 10.29 -11.82
C TRP A 274 -2.00 9.17 -11.98
N PHE A 275 -1.77 8.73 -13.22
CA PHE A 275 -0.63 7.88 -13.57
C PHE A 275 -0.07 8.30 -14.93
N LYS A 276 1.26 8.24 -15.07
CA LYS A 276 1.87 7.99 -16.37
C LYS A 276 1.84 6.47 -16.55
N VAL A 277 1.10 5.98 -17.54
CA VAL A 277 0.93 4.53 -17.78
C VAL A 277 2.33 3.89 -17.97
N PRO A 278 2.75 2.96 -17.10
CA PRO A 278 4.05 2.30 -17.23
C PRO A 278 4.08 1.35 -18.42
N GLU A 279 5.28 1.01 -18.88
CA GLU A 279 5.47 -0.18 -19.71
C GLU A 279 5.22 -1.45 -18.86
N SER A 280 4.86 -2.56 -19.50
CA SER A 280 4.74 -3.87 -18.86
C SER A 280 5.84 -4.83 -19.35
N VAL A 281 6.40 -5.62 -18.43
CA VAL A 281 7.24 -6.80 -18.74
C VAL A 281 6.42 -8.04 -18.51
N ASN A 282 6.45 -8.99 -19.43
CA ASN A 282 5.81 -10.29 -19.26
C ASN A 282 6.78 -11.28 -18.60
N ILE A 283 6.39 -11.89 -17.49
CA ILE A 283 7.03 -13.11 -17.00
C ILE A 283 6.09 -14.28 -17.28
N ARG A 284 6.45 -15.03 -18.33
CA ARG A 284 5.69 -16.18 -18.82
C ARG A 284 6.15 -17.43 -18.08
N LEU A 285 5.31 -17.92 -17.19
CA LEU A 285 5.55 -19.14 -16.46
C LEU A 285 5.16 -20.35 -17.34
N VAL A 286 5.99 -21.37 -17.35
CA VAL A 286 5.78 -22.60 -18.13
C VAL A 286 6.10 -23.84 -17.31
N GLY A 287 5.58 -25.00 -17.73
CA GLY A 287 5.72 -26.24 -16.96
C GLY A 287 4.85 -26.26 -15.70
N ALA A 288 5.32 -26.95 -14.66
CA ALA A 288 4.66 -27.03 -13.36
C ALA A 288 5.72 -27.24 -12.26
N PRO A 289 5.51 -26.70 -11.04
CA PRO A 289 6.44 -26.87 -9.94
C PRO A 289 6.47 -28.32 -9.42
N LYS A 290 7.60 -28.73 -8.86
CA LYS A 290 7.73 -30.04 -8.19
C LYS A 290 6.91 -30.06 -6.90
N PRO A 291 6.44 -31.24 -6.41
CA PRO A 291 5.72 -31.32 -5.14
C PRO A 291 6.51 -30.68 -3.98
N GLY A 292 5.84 -29.83 -3.20
CA GLY A 292 6.43 -29.10 -2.08
C GLY A 292 7.15 -27.79 -2.46
N ILE A 293 7.32 -27.48 -3.76
CA ILE A 293 7.82 -26.19 -4.22
C ILE A 293 6.67 -25.18 -4.21
N GLY A 294 6.86 -24.09 -3.47
CA GLY A 294 5.85 -23.07 -3.26
C GLY A 294 6.08 -21.79 -4.05
N GLY A 295 5.24 -20.80 -3.78
CA GLY A 295 5.36 -19.50 -4.43
C GLY A 295 6.64 -18.75 -4.05
N LYS A 296 7.07 -18.90 -2.79
CA LYS A 296 8.30 -18.29 -2.26
C LYS A 296 9.55 -18.75 -3.00
N ASP A 297 9.64 -20.04 -3.30
CA ASP A 297 10.72 -20.62 -4.10
C ASP A 297 10.74 -20.07 -5.53
N THR A 298 9.56 -19.89 -6.11
CA THR A 298 9.43 -19.45 -7.51
C THR A 298 9.78 -17.96 -7.68
N ILE A 299 9.34 -17.06 -6.79
CA ILE A 299 9.81 -15.66 -6.84
C ILE A 299 11.32 -15.55 -6.57
N LEU A 300 11.88 -16.38 -5.68
CA LEU A 300 13.32 -16.44 -5.47
C LEU A 300 14.06 -16.94 -6.73
N TYR A 301 13.54 -17.96 -7.41
CA TYR A 301 14.09 -18.41 -8.69
C TYR A 301 14.05 -17.31 -9.76
N ILE A 302 12.95 -16.58 -9.88
CA ILE A 302 12.82 -15.44 -10.80
C ILE A 302 13.84 -14.35 -10.48
N LEU A 303 14.01 -14.00 -9.20
CA LEU A 303 15.06 -13.09 -8.73
C LEU A 303 16.47 -13.66 -8.97
N GLN A 304 16.65 -14.99 -8.97
CA GLN A 304 17.93 -15.62 -9.31
C GLN A 304 18.26 -15.47 -10.80
N GLN A 305 17.27 -15.69 -11.70
CA GLN A 305 17.43 -15.60 -13.15
C GLN A 305 17.59 -14.15 -13.61
N LEU A 306 16.73 -13.26 -13.13
CA LEU A 306 16.69 -11.86 -13.56
C LEU A 306 17.63 -10.94 -12.77
N LYS A 307 18.04 -11.32 -11.55
CA LYS A 307 18.85 -10.50 -10.62
C LYS A 307 18.23 -9.11 -10.36
N ARG A 308 18.99 -8.18 -9.79
CA ARG A 308 18.72 -6.72 -9.83
C ARG A 308 18.85 -6.11 -11.24
N ASN A 309 18.50 -6.83 -12.31
CA ASN A 309 18.51 -6.24 -13.64
C ASN A 309 17.39 -5.17 -13.74
N THR A 310 17.68 -4.05 -14.40
CA THR A 310 16.79 -2.87 -14.50
C THR A 310 15.54 -3.10 -15.37
N VAL A 311 15.30 -4.34 -15.79
CA VAL A 311 14.15 -4.80 -16.59
C VAL A 311 12.83 -4.40 -15.94
N ALA A 312 12.62 -4.79 -14.68
CA ALA A 312 11.40 -4.49 -13.93
C ALA A 312 11.41 -3.08 -13.29
N ALA A 313 12.50 -2.31 -13.42
CA ALA A 313 12.56 -0.95 -12.89
C ALA A 313 11.67 -0.03 -13.73
N ASP A 314 10.86 0.77 -13.04
CA ASP A 314 9.80 1.64 -13.54
C ASP A 314 8.78 0.99 -14.52
N ARG A 315 8.64 -0.35 -14.49
CA ARG A 315 7.66 -1.16 -15.25
C ARG A 315 6.75 -2.00 -14.37
N ILE A 316 5.52 -2.23 -14.84
CA ILE A 316 4.65 -3.27 -14.27
C ILE A 316 5.20 -4.64 -14.69
N VAL A 317 5.12 -5.64 -13.83
CA VAL A 317 5.45 -7.01 -14.22
C VAL A 317 4.17 -7.83 -14.21
N GLU A 318 3.80 -8.30 -15.39
CA GLU A 318 2.57 -9.02 -15.69
C GLU A 318 2.92 -10.49 -15.91
N PHE A 319 2.19 -11.38 -15.26
CA PHE A 319 2.52 -12.78 -15.21
C PHE A 319 1.49 -13.59 -15.97
N THR A 320 1.98 -14.41 -16.89
CA THR A 320 1.16 -15.16 -17.85
C THR A 320 1.56 -16.63 -17.87
N GLY A 321 0.66 -17.51 -18.31
CA GLY A 321 0.82 -18.95 -18.13
C GLY A 321 0.49 -19.39 -16.69
N PRO A 322 0.72 -20.67 -16.34
CA PRO A 322 0.42 -21.18 -15.00
C PRO A 322 1.40 -20.68 -13.91
N GLY A 323 0.94 -19.87 -12.94
CA GLY A 323 1.67 -19.53 -11.68
C GLY A 323 1.62 -18.04 -11.22
N GLU A 324 2.16 -17.70 -10.03
CA GLU A 324 1.81 -16.47 -9.25
C GLU A 324 2.97 -15.62 -8.58
N PHE A 325 3.86 -14.92 -9.32
CA PHE A 325 5.00 -14.09 -8.79
C PHE A 325 5.00 -12.59 -9.20
N GLY A 326 5.90 -11.68 -8.73
CA GLY A 326 5.65 -10.20 -8.82
C GLY A 326 6.78 -9.20 -9.16
N GLY A 327 6.40 -7.93 -9.41
CA GLY A 327 7.24 -6.74 -9.72
C GLY A 327 6.73 -5.42 -9.10
N ILE A 328 6.93 -4.24 -9.73
CA ILE A 328 6.51 -2.91 -9.15
C ILE A 328 5.08 -2.92 -8.67
N THR A 329 4.22 -3.40 -9.56
CA THR A 329 3.17 -4.30 -9.15
C THR A 329 3.37 -5.61 -9.91
N GLY A 330 3.08 -6.71 -9.23
CA GLY A 330 3.01 -8.04 -9.83
C GLY A 330 1.55 -8.37 -10.03
N VAL A 331 1.11 -8.57 -11.27
CA VAL A 331 -0.30 -8.86 -11.56
C VAL A 331 -0.42 -10.12 -12.42
N PHE A 332 -1.30 -11.05 -12.00
CA PHE A 332 -1.62 -12.24 -12.78
C PHE A 332 -2.78 -11.99 -13.70
N VAL A 333 -2.75 -12.64 -14.85
CA VAL A 333 -3.95 -12.89 -15.63
C VAL A 333 -4.88 -13.78 -14.80
N PRO A 334 -6.02 -13.26 -14.30
CA PRO A 334 -6.90 -14.04 -13.43
C PRO A 334 -7.51 -15.21 -14.22
N ASP A 335 -7.58 -16.36 -13.56
CA ASP A 335 -8.03 -17.62 -14.15
C ASP A 335 -9.16 -18.27 -13.33
N GLN A 336 -9.44 -19.55 -13.58
CA GLN A 336 -10.46 -20.29 -12.84
C GLN A 336 -10.08 -20.49 -11.36
N ILE A 337 -8.78 -20.62 -11.02
CA ILE A 337 -8.33 -20.73 -9.63
C ILE A 337 -8.59 -19.40 -8.92
N THR A 338 -8.28 -18.27 -9.57
CA THR A 338 -8.65 -16.94 -9.07
C THR A 338 -10.17 -16.83 -8.86
N GLU A 339 -10.98 -17.19 -9.86
CA GLU A 339 -12.45 -17.13 -9.76
C GLU A 339 -12.98 -17.99 -8.60
N GLU A 340 -12.54 -19.24 -8.49
CA GLU A 340 -12.95 -20.12 -7.41
C GLU A 340 -12.53 -19.61 -6.03
N PHE A 341 -11.34 -18.99 -5.91
CA PHE A 341 -10.89 -18.34 -4.67
C PHE A 341 -11.83 -17.19 -4.27
N ILE A 342 -12.16 -16.30 -5.22
CA ILE A 342 -13.09 -15.19 -5.02
C ILE A 342 -14.48 -15.71 -4.62
N GLN A 343 -14.99 -16.76 -5.28
CA GLN A 343 -16.33 -17.29 -5.00
C GLN A 343 -16.44 -17.95 -3.62
N LYS A 344 -15.35 -18.51 -3.08
CA LYS A 344 -15.26 -19.11 -1.73
C LYS A 344 -15.31 -18.08 -0.59
N ARG A 345 -15.16 -16.78 -0.86
CA ARG A 345 -15.25 -15.69 0.14
C ARG A 345 -16.60 -15.64 0.82
N ARG A 346 -16.60 -15.21 2.09
CA ARG A 346 -17.77 -15.26 2.97
C ARG A 346 -18.81 -14.20 2.63
N LEU A 347 -18.40 -12.94 2.52
CA LEU A 347 -19.32 -11.82 2.33
C LEU A 347 -19.67 -11.63 0.83
N PRO A 348 -20.96 -11.49 0.44
CA PRO A 348 -21.33 -11.32 -0.96
C PRO A 348 -20.70 -10.10 -1.64
N ARG A 349 -20.55 -8.99 -0.89
CA ARG A 349 -19.90 -7.74 -1.34
C ARG A 349 -18.42 -7.86 -1.71
N HIS A 350 -17.80 -8.99 -1.39
CA HIS A 350 -16.39 -9.27 -1.63
C HIS A 350 -16.15 -10.10 -2.91
N LYS A 351 -17.22 -10.38 -3.66
CA LYS A 351 -17.21 -11.19 -4.89
C LYS A 351 -18.22 -10.71 -5.96
N ASN A 352 -18.62 -9.44 -5.92
CA ASN A 352 -19.68 -8.87 -6.76
C ASN A 352 -19.23 -7.79 -7.75
N THR A 353 -17.95 -7.41 -7.79
CA THR A 353 -17.41 -6.37 -8.70
C THR A 353 -16.18 -6.85 -9.49
N SER A 354 -15.98 -8.17 -9.57
CA SER A 354 -14.82 -8.76 -10.26
C SER A 354 -14.94 -8.66 -11.78
N VAL A 355 -13.90 -8.17 -12.46
CA VAL A 355 -13.80 -8.11 -13.93
C VAL A 355 -12.56 -8.90 -14.39
N TYR A 356 -12.80 -10.08 -14.95
CA TYR A 356 -11.79 -11.05 -15.35
C TYR A 356 -11.22 -10.73 -16.74
N PHE A 357 -10.38 -9.69 -16.83
CA PHE A 357 -9.66 -9.38 -18.05
C PHE A 357 -8.54 -10.40 -18.34
N LYS A 358 -8.22 -10.56 -19.62
CA LYS A 358 -6.97 -11.18 -20.12
C LYS A 358 -6.28 -10.18 -21.04
N PRO A 359 -4.94 -10.20 -21.20
CA PRO A 359 -4.26 -9.42 -22.24
C PRO A 359 -4.81 -9.76 -23.63
N ASP A 360 -4.64 -8.87 -24.60
CA ASP A 360 -4.91 -9.21 -26.00
C ASP A 360 -3.81 -10.10 -26.58
N ASP A 361 -4.13 -10.92 -27.59
CA ASP A 361 -3.17 -11.83 -28.25
C ASP A 361 -2.00 -11.09 -28.93
N ASP A 362 -2.18 -9.80 -29.24
CA ASP A 362 -1.19 -8.88 -29.82
C ASP A 362 -0.73 -7.80 -28.82
N ALA A 363 -0.88 -8.03 -27.51
CA ALA A 363 -0.42 -7.08 -26.49
C ALA A 363 1.10 -6.90 -26.54
N GLU A 364 1.55 -5.64 -26.54
CA GLU A 364 2.96 -5.28 -26.62
C GLU A 364 3.57 -5.19 -25.22
N TYR A 365 4.57 -6.02 -24.94
CA TYR A 365 5.37 -5.96 -23.72
C TYR A 365 6.76 -5.39 -24.04
N ALA A 366 7.35 -4.61 -23.11
CA ALA A 366 8.69 -4.07 -23.28
C ALA A 366 9.78 -5.17 -23.28
N GLU A 367 9.53 -6.26 -22.56
CA GLU A 367 10.32 -7.48 -22.61
C GLU A 367 9.44 -8.68 -22.22
N THR A 368 9.87 -9.89 -22.57
CA THR A 368 9.21 -11.14 -22.15
C THR A 368 10.27 -12.15 -21.72
N HIS A 369 10.12 -12.69 -20.51
CA HIS A 369 11.00 -13.71 -19.93
C HIS A 369 10.21 -14.99 -19.70
N GLU A 370 10.74 -16.12 -20.17
CA GLU A 370 10.13 -17.43 -19.92
C GLU A 370 10.80 -18.11 -18.72
N ILE A 371 9.99 -18.61 -17.79
CA ILE A 371 10.45 -19.22 -16.53
C ILE A 371 9.84 -20.62 -16.42
N ASP A 372 10.70 -21.64 -16.53
CA ASP A 372 10.31 -23.03 -16.33
C ASP A 372 10.18 -23.36 -14.84
N LEU A 373 8.95 -23.65 -14.41
CA LEU A 373 8.62 -24.04 -13.04
C LEU A 373 9.19 -25.42 -12.69
N GLY A 374 9.48 -26.27 -13.68
CA GLY A 374 10.13 -27.56 -13.50
C GLY A 374 11.56 -27.44 -12.94
N GLU A 375 12.26 -26.33 -13.21
CA GLU A 375 13.62 -26.08 -12.70
C GLU A 375 13.67 -25.39 -11.33
N VAL A 376 12.53 -24.95 -10.79
CA VAL A 376 12.45 -24.36 -9.44
C VAL A 376 12.83 -25.40 -8.38
N ARG A 377 13.54 -24.94 -7.35
CA ARG A 377 14.07 -25.71 -6.20
C ARG A 377 13.90 -24.85 -4.95
N SER A 378 14.20 -25.39 -3.77
CA SER A 378 14.22 -24.57 -2.56
C SER A 378 15.40 -23.60 -2.55
N PHE A 379 15.12 -22.30 -2.43
CA PHE A 379 16.09 -21.22 -2.52
C PHE A 379 16.11 -20.35 -1.24
N LEU A 380 17.21 -19.62 -1.02
CA LEU A 380 17.31 -18.54 -0.03
C LEU A 380 18.02 -17.33 -0.64
N ALA A 381 17.72 -16.13 -0.12
CA ALA A 381 18.44 -14.90 -0.46
C ALA A 381 19.48 -14.57 0.62
N LYS A 382 20.77 -14.54 0.26
CA LYS A 382 21.86 -14.27 1.20
C LYS A 382 21.87 -12.80 1.64
N TYR A 383 22.14 -12.58 2.93
CA TYR A 383 22.35 -11.25 3.48
C TYR A 383 23.51 -10.51 2.77
N PRO A 384 23.43 -9.20 2.49
CA PRO A 384 22.32 -8.27 2.74
C PRO A 384 21.43 -8.02 1.51
N ASN A 385 21.45 -8.90 0.50
CA ASN A 385 20.87 -8.64 -0.82
C ASN A 385 19.69 -9.59 -1.13
N PRO A 386 18.47 -9.09 -1.39
CA PRO A 386 17.32 -9.95 -1.63
C PRO A 386 17.39 -10.67 -2.99
N ASP A 387 18.29 -10.24 -3.88
CA ASP A 387 18.55 -10.81 -5.20
C ASP A 387 19.78 -11.74 -5.27
N ASP A 388 20.55 -11.86 -4.18
CA ASP A 388 21.67 -12.82 -4.07
C ASP A 388 21.15 -14.21 -3.68
N VAL A 389 20.33 -14.77 -4.58
CA VAL A 389 19.61 -16.02 -4.39
C VAL A 389 20.46 -17.24 -4.74
N VAL A 390 20.55 -18.18 -3.81
CA VAL A 390 21.25 -19.48 -3.92
C VAL A 390 20.35 -20.65 -3.49
N PRO A 391 20.57 -21.88 -3.98
CA PRO A 391 19.93 -23.08 -3.44
C PRO A 391 20.19 -23.22 -1.93
N VAL A 392 19.21 -23.70 -1.17
CA VAL A 392 19.33 -23.85 0.30
C VAL A 392 20.53 -24.72 0.70
N THR A 393 20.87 -25.72 -0.12
CA THR A 393 22.01 -26.62 0.10
C THR A 393 23.37 -25.92 0.12
N GLU A 394 23.50 -24.71 -0.45
CA GLU A 394 24.76 -23.95 -0.39
C GLU A 394 25.04 -23.34 1.00
N GLN A 395 24.05 -23.27 1.89
CA GLN A 395 24.19 -22.74 3.25
C GLN A 395 23.83 -23.79 4.32
N GLU A 396 23.89 -25.07 3.97
CA GLU A 396 23.67 -26.17 4.92
C GLU A 396 24.72 -26.12 6.03
N GLY A 397 24.29 -26.31 7.29
CA GLY A 397 25.14 -26.19 8.48
C GLY A 397 25.46 -24.75 8.91
N MET A 398 24.90 -23.71 8.27
CA MET A 398 25.02 -22.33 8.75
C MET A 398 24.44 -22.17 10.16
N HIS A 399 25.21 -21.54 11.06
CA HIS A 399 24.74 -21.22 12.42
C HIS A 399 23.64 -20.15 12.40
N LEU A 400 22.60 -20.34 13.21
CA LEU A 400 21.45 -19.44 13.32
C LEU A 400 21.18 -19.09 14.79
N ASP A 401 21.20 -17.80 15.10
CA ASP A 401 20.76 -17.24 16.38
C ASP A 401 19.23 -17.07 16.44
N GLY A 402 18.55 -17.07 15.29
CA GLY A 402 17.10 -17.07 15.24
C GLY A 402 16.45 -17.52 13.94
N CYS A 403 15.17 -17.86 14.04
CA CYS A 403 14.28 -18.25 12.96
C CYS A 403 12.95 -17.49 13.09
N PHE A 404 12.53 -16.82 12.01
CA PHE A 404 11.28 -16.06 11.96
C PHE A 404 10.41 -16.46 10.76
N ILE A 405 9.24 -17.03 11.02
CA ILE A 405 8.25 -17.39 9.99
C ILE A 405 7.08 -16.41 10.10
N GLY A 406 6.88 -15.54 9.11
CA GLY A 406 5.81 -14.54 9.16
C GLY A 406 5.99 -13.40 8.14
N ALA A 407 5.46 -12.21 8.47
CA ALA A 407 5.29 -11.08 7.57
C ALA A 407 4.21 -11.27 6.48
N CYS A 408 3.82 -10.19 5.81
CA CYS A 408 2.81 -10.17 4.73
C CYS A 408 3.10 -11.13 3.57
N THR A 409 4.36 -11.54 3.37
CA THR A 409 4.77 -12.46 2.30
C THR A 409 4.75 -13.93 2.71
N THR A 410 4.24 -14.27 3.90
CA THR A 410 4.03 -15.65 4.33
C THR A 410 2.54 -15.97 4.28
N ALA A 411 2.16 -16.85 3.36
CA ALA A 411 0.77 -17.25 3.15
C ALA A 411 0.28 -18.24 4.22
N GLU A 412 -1.02 -18.56 4.21
CA GLU A 412 -1.56 -19.60 5.08
C GLU A 412 -0.97 -20.98 4.71
N GLU A 413 -0.79 -21.20 3.42
CA GLU A 413 -0.20 -22.39 2.82
C GLU A 413 1.26 -22.56 3.23
N ASP A 414 2.05 -21.48 3.30
CA ASP A 414 3.42 -21.49 3.82
C ASP A 414 3.46 -21.96 5.30
N LEU A 415 2.47 -21.52 6.11
CA LEU A 415 2.38 -21.88 7.52
C LEU A 415 1.94 -23.34 7.72
N ILE A 416 1.03 -23.84 6.88
CA ILE A 416 0.61 -25.24 6.86
C ILE A 416 1.79 -26.14 6.45
N LEU A 417 2.50 -25.81 5.36
CA LEU A 417 3.68 -26.56 4.91
C LEU A 417 4.79 -26.55 5.97
N GLY A 418 5.05 -25.39 6.60
CA GLY A 418 6.01 -25.28 7.69
C GLY A 418 5.68 -26.18 8.87
N ALA A 419 4.42 -26.24 9.30
CA ALA A 419 3.98 -27.14 10.36
C ALA A 419 4.19 -28.61 9.99
N LEU A 420 3.80 -29.04 8.79
CA LEU A 420 3.97 -30.43 8.33
C LEU A 420 5.44 -30.87 8.25
N VAL A 421 6.34 -29.97 7.84
CA VAL A 421 7.79 -30.25 7.83
C VAL A 421 8.34 -30.38 9.26
N LEU A 422 7.91 -29.52 10.19
CA LEU A 422 8.28 -29.61 11.60
C LEU A 422 7.75 -30.89 12.25
N GLU A 423 6.51 -31.28 11.95
CA GLU A 423 5.89 -32.52 12.42
C GLU A 423 6.73 -33.73 12.02
N GLN A 424 7.09 -33.83 10.74
CA GLN A 424 7.89 -34.93 10.24
C GLN A 424 9.29 -34.96 10.88
N GLY A 425 9.87 -33.80 11.18
CA GLY A 425 11.12 -33.68 11.94
C GLY A 425 10.99 -34.24 13.36
N LEU A 426 9.96 -33.83 14.10
CA LEU A 426 9.67 -34.31 15.46
C LEU A 426 9.40 -35.82 15.49
N GLN A 427 8.60 -36.34 14.55
CA GLN A 427 8.33 -37.77 14.39
C GLN A 427 9.61 -38.59 14.09
N ASN A 428 10.56 -38.01 13.35
CA ASN A 428 11.88 -38.60 13.10
C ASN A 428 12.85 -38.45 14.30
N GLY A 429 12.40 -37.95 15.45
CA GLY A 429 13.20 -37.80 16.66
C GLY A 429 14.12 -36.59 16.69
N LEU A 430 14.00 -35.67 15.71
CA LEU A 430 14.67 -34.37 15.80
C LEU A 430 14.08 -33.57 16.97
N LYS A 431 14.90 -32.69 17.55
CA LYS A 431 14.50 -31.86 18.68
C LYS A 431 14.92 -30.41 18.43
N PRO A 432 14.14 -29.41 18.89
CA PRO A 432 14.58 -28.02 18.88
C PRO A 432 15.89 -27.88 19.63
N VAL A 433 16.87 -27.14 19.08
CA VAL A 433 18.11 -26.86 19.82
C VAL A 433 17.82 -25.91 20.98
N SER A 434 18.53 -26.09 22.10
CA SER A 434 18.26 -25.43 23.38
C SER A 434 18.58 -23.93 23.44
N HIS A 435 18.83 -23.31 22.29
CA HIS A 435 19.22 -21.91 22.12
C HIS A 435 18.67 -21.36 20.81
N GLY A 436 18.85 -20.06 20.61
CA GLY A 436 18.30 -19.31 19.49
C GLY A 436 16.79 -19.05 19.62
N LYS A 437 16.33 -17.92 19.08
CA LYS A 437 14.92 -17.50 19.15
C LYS A 437 14.14 -18.09 17.97
N ARG A 438 12.92 -18.56 18.21
CA ARG A 438 12.02 -19.08 17.17
C ARG A 438 10.68 -18.39 17.32
N LYS A 439 10.20 -17.74 16.26
CA LYS A 439 8.90 -17.07 16.29
C LYS A 439 8.13 -17.31 15.00
N VAL A 440 6.86 -17.69 15.12
CA VAL A 440 5.91 -17.81 14.02
C VAL A 440 4.83 -16.75 14.21
N VAL A 441 4.55 -15.95 13.17
CA VAL A 441 3.53 -14.90 13.17
C VAL A 441 2.59 -15.13 11.99
N PRO A 442 1.40 -15.71 12.23
CA PRO A 442 0.35 -15.79 11.23
C PRO A 442 -0.09 -14.40 10.75
N GLY A 443 -0.41 -14.28 9.46
CA GLY A 443 -0.77 -12.98 8.86
C GLY A 443 -2.11 -12.39 9.32
N SER A 444 -2.95 -13.16 10.00
CA SER A 444 -4.25 -12.71 10.53
C SER A 444 -4.79 -13.63 11.63
N VAL A 445 -5.76 -13.12 12.40
CA VAL A 445 -6.49 -13.90 13.41
C VAL A 445 -7.24 -15.09 12.79
N PRO A 446 -7.96 -14.96 11.64
CA PRO A 446 -8.55 -16.11 10.94
C PRO A 446 -7.57 -17.23 10.62
N ILE A 447 -6.36 -16.89 10.17
CA ILE A 447 -5.30 -17.88 9.87
C ILE A 447 -4.85 -18.59 11.16
N LEU A 448 -4.55 -17.83 12.23
CA LEU A 448 -4.16 -18.41 13.52
C LEU A 448 -5.25 -19.30 14.11
N HIS A 449 -6.51 -18.91 14.01
CA HIS A 449 -7.65 -19.71 14.44
C HIS A 449 -7.68 -21.06 13.71
N ARG A 450 -7.61 -21.05 12.37
CA ARG A 450 -7.60 -22.28 11.56
C ARG A 450 -6.39 -23.17 11.82
N LEU A 451 -5.20 -22.59 12.04
CA LEU A 451 -4.01 -23.37 12.43
C LEU A 451 -4.19 -24.05 13.80
N ARG A 452 -4.95 -23.46 14.72
CA ARG A 452 -5.31 -24.09 16.01
C ARG A 452 -6.37 -25.18 15.83
N GLU A 453 -7.43 -24.94 15.06
CA GLU A 453 -8.45 -25.96 14.75
C GLU A 453 -7.86 -27.22 14.11
N LEU A 454 -6.87 -27.05 13.22
CA LEU A 454 -6.17 -28.16 12.56
C LEU A 454 -5.06 -28.80 13.42
N GLY A 455 -4.81 -28.32 14.64
CA GLY A 455 -3.71 -28.76 15.51
C GLY A 455 -2.31 -28.32 15.08
N LEU A 456 -2.16 -27.69 13.90
CA LEU A 456 -0.89 -27.26 13.32
C LEU A 456 -0.17 -26.19 14.17
N ALA A 457 -0.91 -25.39 14.93
CA ALA A 457 -0.33 -24.46 15.89
C ALA A 457 0.48 -25.17 16.99
N GLN A 458 0.00 -26.30 17.51
CA GLN A 458 0.71 -27.08 18.54
C GLN A 458 2.05 -27.59 18.03
N ILE A 459 2.13 -27.97 16.75
CA ILE A 459 3.36 -28.48 16.13
C ILE A 459 4.47 -27.42 16.11
N TYR A 460 4.12 -26.14 15.92
CA TYR A 460 5.07 -25.03 16.06
C TYR A 460 5.58 -24.88 17.49
N GLU A 461 4.69 -24.96 18.49
CA GLU A 461 5.05 -24.87 19.92
C GLU A 461 5.94 -26.05 20.36
N ASP A 462 5.62 -27.27 19.92
CA ASP A 462 6.40 -28.49 20.14
C ASP A 462 7.78 -28.42 19.44
N ALA A 463 7.84 -27.73 18.30
CA ALA A 463 9.08 -27.36 17.62
C ALA A 463 9.81 -26.14 18.25
N GLY A 464 9.32 -25.64 19.39
CA GLY A 464 9.94 -24.58 20.18
C GLY A 464 9.77 -23.16 19.62
N PHE A 465 8.76 -22.92 18.78
CA PHE A 465 8.40 -21.57 18.31
C PHE A 465 7.45 -20.87 19.28
N GLU A 466 7.68 -19.58 19.51
CA GLU A 466 6.68 -18.66 20.05
C GLU A 466 5.66 -18.31 18.96
N ILE A 467 4.37 -18.51 19.21
CA ILE A 467 3.31 -17.99 18.33
C ILE A 467 3.05 -16.52 18.68
N GLY A 468 3.37 -15.63 17.76
CA GLY A 468 3.06 -14.20 17.89
C GLY A 468 1.67 -13.81 17.35
N ILE A 469 1.26 -12.59 17.69
CA ILE A 469 0.06 -11.95 17.15
C ILE A 469 0.29 -11.45 15.71
N PRO A 470 -0.76 -11.29 14.88
CA PRO A 470 -0.64 -10.69 13.56
C PRO A 470 0.01 -9.30 13.60
N GLY A 471 1.08 -9.14 12.83
CA GLY A 471 1.87 -7.92 12.75
C GLY A 471 3.15 -8.13 11.94
N CYS A 472 3.80 -7.03 11.56
CA CYS A 472 5.07 -7.07 10.84
C CYS A 472 6.21 -7.69 11.67
N SER A 473 6.16 -7.57 13.01
CA SER A 473 7.15 -8.17 13.93
C SER A 473 8.60 -7.90 13.45
N TYR A 474 9.45 -8.94 13.40
CA TYR A 474 10.84 -8.86 12.95
C TYR A 474 11.03 -8.32 11.52
N CYS A 475 10.04 -8.39 10.62
CA CYS A 475 10.16 -7.99 9.21
C CYS A 475 10.62 -6.54 9.02
N VAL A 476 10.18 -5.65 9.93
CA VAL A 476 10.41 -4.21 9.86
C VAL A 476 11.27 -3.68 11.01
N GLY A 477 11.37 -4.43 12.12
CA GLY A 477 12.13 -4.05 13.31
C GLY A 477 11.61 -2.80 14.02
N MET A 478 10.34 -2.42 13.81
CA MET A 478 9.71 -1.21 14.37
C MET A 478 8.72 -1.48 15.52
N SER A 479 8.26 -2.73 15.65
CA SER A 479 7.40 -3.17 16.76
C SER A 479 8.25 -3.74 17.92
N ALA A 480 7.63 -4.47 18.85
CA ALA A 480 8.26 -5.04 20.03
C ALA A 480 9.32 -6.13 19.73
N ASP A 481 9.27 -6.77 18.56
CA ASP A 481 10.23 -7.79 18.14
C ASP A 481 11.37 -7.20 17.28
N GLN A 482 12.61 -7.38 17.72
CA GLN A 482 13.81 -6.87 17.05
C GLN A 482 14.99 -7.86 17.19
N ALA A 483 15.76 -8.02 16.11
CA ALA A 483 17.01 -8.78 16.12
C ALA A 483 18.11 -8.04 16.91
N GLY A 484 18.91 -8.80 17.64
CA GLY A 484 20.07 -8.33 18.39
C GLY A 484 21.27 -8.01 17.49
N PRO A 485 22.21 -7.14 17.92
CA PRO A 485 23.42 -6.85 17.16
C PRO A 485 24.26 -8.10 16.93
N GLY A 486 24.54 -8.43 15.67
CA GLY A 486 25.35 -9.59 15.28
C GLY A 486 24.62 -10.94 15.26
N GLU A 487 23.34 -11.01 15.62
CA GLU A 487 22.55 -12.24 15.50
C GLU A 487 22.32 -12.61 14.01
N VAL A 488 22.54 -13.87 13.66
CA VAL A 488 22.25 -14.43 12.32
C VAL A 488 20.85 -15.05 12.31
N TRP A 489 19.99 -14.59 11.41
CA TRP A 489 18.59 -15.01 11.32
C TRP A 489 18.25 -15.60 9.95
N ILE A 490 17.49 -16.71 9.95
CA ILE A 490 16.71 -17.15 8.79
C ILE A 490 15.28 -16.63 8.90
N SER A 491 14.69 -16.18 7.79
CA SER A 491 13.30 -15.71 7.80
C SER A 491 12.57 -15.88 6.48
N SER A 492 11.24 -15.97 6.53
CA SER A 492 10.35 -16.09 5.36
C SER A 492 9.90 -14.73 4.77
N GLN A 493 10.50 -13.64 5.25
CA GLN A 493 10.27 -12.26 4.79
C GLN A 493 10.97 -11.95 3.46
N ASN A 494 10.61 -10.84 2.83
CA ASN A 494 11.05 -10.49 1.47
C ASN A 494 12.24 -9.50 1.39
N ARG A 495 12.80 -9.03 2.51
CA ARG A 495 13.91 -8.06 2.55
C ARG A 495 14.92 -8.42 3.63
N ASN A 496 16.20 -8.49 3.26
CA ASN A 496 17.32 -8.88 4.13
C ASN A 496 18.43 -7.79 4.22
N PHE A 497 18.11 -6.54 3.87
CA PHE A 497 19.05 -5.41 3.92
C PHE A 497 19.71 -5.23 5.31
N GLU A 498 20.90 -4.62 5.33
CA GLU A 498 21.66 -4.44 6.58
C GLU A 498 20.82 -3.73 7.67
N ASN A 499 20.78 -4.36 8.85
CA ASN A 499 20.00 -3.95 10.02
C ASN A 499 18.49 -3.76 9.75
N ARG A 500 17.91 -4.45 8.76
CA ARG A 500 16.45 -4.42 8.47
C ARG A 500 15.59 -4.86 9.66
N MET A 501 16.03 -5.86 10.41
CA MET A 501 15.29 -6.47 11.54
C MET A 501 15.70 -5.89 12.91
N GLY A 502 16.68 -4.99 12.97
CA GLY A 502 17.35 -4.55 14.21
C GLY A 502 17.18 -3.07 14.53
N LYS A 503 17.64 -2.67 15.74
CA LYS A 503 17.44 -1.32 16.31
C LYS A 503 18.07 -0.14 15.57
N ALA A 504 19.05 -0.37 14.69
CA ALA A 504 19.84 0.69 14.05
C ALA A 504 19.87 0.48 12.53
N ASN A 505 18.79 0.85 11.83
CA ASN A 505 18.68 0.63 10.39
C ASN A 505 19.53 1.67 9.63
N LYS A 506 20.80 1.31 9.35
CA LYS A 506 21.83 2.27 8.95
C LYS A 506 21.66 2.85 7.54
N TYR A 507 21.18 2.07 6.57
CA TYR A 507 21.25 2.40 5.13
C TYR A 507 20.00 3.11 4.60
N GLN A 508 19.66 4.28 5.14
CA GLN A 508 18.45 5.02 4.75
C GLN A 508 18.70 6.54 4.68
N LEU A 509 18.00 7.22 3.75
CA LEU A 509 17.88 8.69 3.72
C LEU A 509 17.27 9.22 5.03
N ALA A 510 16.33 8.47 5.61
CA ALA A 510 15.69 8.73 6.90
C ALA A 510 15.64 7.41 7.71
N PRO A 511 16.36 7.28 8.85
CA PRO A 511 16.44 6.02 9.59
C PRO A 511 15.11 5.57 10.21
N ALA A 512 14.78 4.28 10.04
CA ALA A 512 13.49 3.69 10.44
C ALA A 512 13.08 3.98 11.90
N GLN A 513 14.04 4.01 12.82
CA GLN A 513 13.81 4.22 14.26
C GLN A 513 13.22 5.59 14.63
N PHE A 514 13.36 6.60 13.76
CA PHE A 514 12.90 7.96 14.02
C PHE A 514 11.58 8.31 13.34
N LEU A 515 11.10 7.49 12.39
CA LEU A 515 9.96 7.79 11.52
C LEU A 515 8.70 8.25 12.26
N ILE A 516 8.34 7.57 13.36
CA ILE A 516 7.13 7.87 14.16
C ILE A 516 7.22 9.26 14.82
N GLY A 517 8.43 9.86 14.90
CA GLY A 517 8.66 11.23 15.35
C GLY A 517 8.78 12.27 14.23
N MET A 518 8.92 11.86 12.95
CA MET A 518 9.15 12.77 11.82
C MET A 518 7.85 13.43 11.35
N SER A 519 7.27 14.30 12.17
CA SER A 519 5.98 14.98 11.90
C SER A 519 6.08 16.20 10.97
N ASN A 520 7.27 16.56 10.52
CA ASN A 520 7.51 17.61 9.54
C ASN A 520 8.91 17.47 8.91
N ASN A 521 9.19 18.28 7.89
CA ASN A 521 10.48 18.29 7.20
C ASN A 521 11.64 18.57 8.17
N GLN A 522 11.54 19.58 9.05
CA GLN A 522 12.64 19.97 9.95
C GLN A 522 13.12 18.79 10.82
N ILE A 523 12.20 18.07 11.47
CA ILE A 523 12.54 16.91 12.31
C ILE A 523 13.09 15.75 11.45
N ALA A 524 12.56 15.52 10.26
CA ALA A 524 13.12 14.55 9.32
C ALA A 524 14.56 14.93 8.90
N GLY A 525 14.82 16.23 8.73
CA GLY A 525 16.10 16.81 8.35
C GLY A 525 17.22 16.59 9.38
N GLU A 526 16.89 16.63 10.67
CA GLU A 526 17.83 16.35 11.77
C GLU A 526 18.46 14.95 11.68
N HIS A 527 17.74 14.01 11.07
CA HIS A 527 18.12 12.60 10.89
C HIS A 527 18.50 12.24 9.44
N CYS A 528 18.55 13.23 8.52
CA CYS A 528 18.88 13.02 7.11
C CYS A 528 20.28 12.40 6.94
N LEU A 529 20.33 11.18 6.36
CA LEU A 529 21.54 10.37 6.17
C LEU A 529 22.40 10.14 7.45
N GLU A 530 21.80 10.23 8.64
CA GLU A 530 22.49 10.28 9.94
C GLU A 530 23.59 9.24 10.12
N HIS A 531 23.34 7.98 9.73
CA HIS A 531 24.24 6.84 9.96
C HIS A 531 25.11 6.47 8.74
N THR A 532 24.83 7.00 7.55
CA THR A 532 25.62 6.70 6.33
C THR A 532 26.58 7.81 5.95
N HIS A 533 26.13 9.06 6.05
CA HIS A 533 26.90 10.26 5.71
C HIS A 533 26.71 11.28 6.86
N PRO A 534 27.35 11.06 8.03
CA PRO A 534 27.13 11.89 9.22
C PRO A 534 27.40 13.38 8.96
N GLU A 535 28.35 13.68 8.07
CA GLU A 535 28.75 15.02 7.63
C GLU A 535 27.74 15.71 6.69
N PHE A 536 26.84 14.97 6.03
CA PHE A 536 25.90 15.49 5.03
C PHE A 536 25.10 16.69 5.56
N ARG A 537 24.56 16.58 6.78
CA ARG A 537 23.77 17.65 7.42
C ARG A 537 24.59 18.88 7.78
N GLN A 538 25.90 18.75 7.94
CA GLN A 538 26.78 19.91 8.13
C GLN A 538 27.12 20.53 6.78
N ARG A 539 27.48 19.74 5.77
CA ARG A 539 27.73 20.21 4.41
C ARG A 539 26.57 21.03 3.84
N VAL A 540 25.32 20.61 4.08
CA VAL A 540 24.15 21.38 3.63
C VAL A 540 24.04 22.75 4.35
N LYS A 541 24.36 22.82 5.65
CA LYS A 541 24.44 24.11 6.39
C LYS A 541 25.60 24.99 5.90
N ASP A 542 26.67 24.38 5.41
CA ASP A 542 27.83 25.07 4.84
C ASP A 542 27.57 25.57 3.39
N GLY A 543 26.38 25.32 2.84
CA GLY A 543 25.89 25.90 1.58
C GLY A 543 25.56 24.91 0.46
N PHE A 544 25.85 23.62 0.64
CA PHE A 544 25.56 22.59 -0.38
C PHE A 544 24.05 22.32 -0.46
N ASN A 545 23.42 22.46 -1.63
CA ASN A 545 21.96 22.39 -1.76
C ASN A 545 21.44 21.51 -2.92
N ILE A 546 22.33 20.91 -3.71
CA ILE A 546 22.01 19.99 -4.80
C ILE A 546 22.68 18.63 -4.52
N VAL A 547 21.93 17.54 -4.66
CA VAL A 547 22.44 16.17 -4.55
C VAL A 547 22.57 15.58 -5.95
N VAL A 548 23.75 15.07 -6.31
CA VAL A 548 23.99 14.32 -7.55
C VAL A 548 24.11 12.84 -7.21
N ALA A 549 23.38 11.97 -7.92
CA ALA A 549 23.24 10.55 -7.57
C ALA A 549 23.28 9.60 -8.78
N GLY A 550 23.56 8.32 -8.50
CA GLY A 550 23.61 7.26 -9.51
C GLY A 550 22.24 6.77 -9.99
N LYS A 551 22.14 5.47 -10.24
CA LYS A 551 20.91 4.79 -10.67
C LYS A 551 20.06 4.36 -9.46
N ALA A 552 18.74 4.26 -9.66
CA ALA A 552 17.76 3.80 -8.67
C ALA A 552 17.80 4.55 -7.31
N PHE A 553 18.04 5.86 -7.34
CA PHE A 553 18.10 6.68 -6.13
C PHE A 553 16.77 6.63 -5.35
N GLY A 554 16.87 6.54 -4.03
CA GLY A 554 15.71 6.42 -3.14
C GLY A 554 14.99 5.07 -3.20
N CYS A 555 15.64 3.99 -3.65
CA CYS A 555 15.05 2.63 -3.59
C CYS A 555 14.75 2.18 -2.15
N GLY A 556 13.68 1.40 -1.96
CA GLY A 556 13.29 0.85 -0.66
C GLY A 556 11.79 0.93 -0.36
N SER A 557 11.43 1.32 0.86
CA SER A 557 10.04 1.51 1.30
C SER A 557 9.43 2.81 0.74
N SER A 558 8.10 2.86 0.62
CA SER A 558 7.30 3.99 0.11
C SER A 558 7.36 5.31 0.93
N ARG A 559 8.28 5.39 1.90
CA ARG A 559 8.34 6.42 2.94
C ARG A 559 8.66 7.80 2.36
N GLU A 560 7.68 8.68 2.43
CA GLU A 560 7.85 10.09 2.03
C GLU A 560 8.83 10.85 2.94
N GLN A 561 9.08 10.35 4.16
CA GLN A 561 10.06 10.87 5.11
C GLN A 561 11.48 10.95 4.51
N ALA A 562 11.81 10.11 3.53
CA ALA A 562 13.08 10.20 2.80
C ALA A 562 13.22 11.51 2.00
N VAL A 563 12.12 12.02 1.43
CA VAL A 563 12.06 13.32 0.73
C VAL A 563 11.93 14.46 1.74
N MET A 564 11.14 14.29 2.81
CA MET A 564 11.03 15.25 3.90
C MET A 564 12.39 15.52 4.57
N ALA A 565 13.23 14.50 4.73
CA ALA A 565 14.56 14.62 5.31
C ALA A 565 15.53 15.43 4.43
N LEU A 566 15.48 15.25 3.11
CA LEU A 566 16.25 16.07 2.17
C LEU A 566 15.80 17.54 2.23
N LEU A 567 14.50 17.79 2.08
CA LEU A 567 13.91 19.13 2.17
C LEU A 567 14.21 19.82 3.50
N GLY A 568 14.06 19.09 4.62
CA GLY A 568 14.27 19.60 5.97
C GLY A 568 15.73 19.86 6.32
N CYS A 569 16.66 19.15 5.68
CA CYS A 569 18.07 19.43 5.79
C CYS A 569 18.45 20.72 5.04
N GLY A 570 17.72 21.08 3.98
CA GLY A 570 17.98 22.25 3.12
C GLY A 570 18.27 21.91 1.65
N VAL A 571 18.13 20.65 1.23
CA VAL A 571 18.33 20.23 -0.17
C VAL A 571 17.19 20.77 -1.04
N GLN A 572 17.55 21.40 -2.16
CA GLN A 572 16.63 22.03 -3.11
C GLN A 572 16.38 21.18 -4.35
N CYS A 573 17.38 20.39 -4.78
CA CYS A 573 17.28 19.53 -5.95
C CYS A 573 18.05 18.22 -5.76
N VAL A 574 17.52 17.14 -6.34
CA VAL A 574 18.25 15.91 -6.65
C VAL A 574 18.37 15.77 -8.17
N ILE A 575 19.56 15.43 -8.66
CA ILE A 575 19.84 15.06 -10.04
C ILE A 575 20.35 13.63 -10.02
N ALA A 576 19.72 12.71 -10.77
CA ALA A 576 20.10 11.30 -10.76
C ALA A 576 19.97 10.64 -12.13
N LYS A 577 20.71 9.53 -12.34
CA LYS A 577 20.61 8.72 -13.56
C LYS A 577 19.26 8.01 -13.66
N SER A 578 18.74 7.58 -12.52
CA SER A 578 17.34 7.17 -12.35
C SER A 578 16.95 7.17 -10.87
N TYR A 579 15.65 7.20 -10.61
CA TYR A 579 15.06 7.11 -9.28
C TYR A 579 14.42 5.73 -9.09
N SER A 580 13.90 5.44 -7.90
CA SER A 580 12.84 4.46 -7.75
C SER A 580 11.48 5.14 -7.97
N PHE A 581 10.55 4.47 -8.67
CA PHE A 581 9.19 4.96 -8.96
C PHE A 581 8.53 5.75 -7.82
N ILE A 582 8.46 5.18 -6.61
CA ILE A 582 7.76 5.82 -5.48
C ILE A 582 8.53 7.06 -5.00
N PHE A 583 9.87 7.00 -4.94
CA PHE A 583 10.67 8.16 -4.56
C PHE A 583 10.55 9.28 -5.60
N GLN A 584 10.60 8.95 -6.90
CA GLN A 584 10.39 9.91 -7.99
C GLN A 584 9.06 10.64 -7.86
N ARG A 585 8.01 9.93 -7.46
CA ARG A 585 6.67 10.47 -7.29
C ARG A 585 6.47 11.25 -5.99
N ASN A 586 7.17 10.88 -4.92
CA ASN A 586 7.18 11.60 -3.64
C ASN A 586 7.85 12.97 -3.75
N MET A 587 8.90 13.11 -4.57
CA MET A 587 9.62 14.38 -4.77
C MET A 587 8.70 15.55 -5.17
N PRO A 588 8.04 15.55 -6.34
CA PRO A 588 7.17 16.66 -6.75
C PRO A 588 5.95 16.77 -5.85
N SER A 589 5.42 15.66 -5.33
CA SER A 589 4.29 15.66 -4.38
C SER A 589 4.59 16.42 -3.09
N LEU A 590 5.85 16.45 -2.62
CA LEU A 590 6.28 17.23 -1.46
C LEU A 590 6.98 18.56 -1.82
N GLY A 591 7.18 18.86 -3.11
CA GLY A 591 7.85 20.08 -3.57
C GLY A 591 9.39 20.00 -3.64
N LEU A 592 9.99 18.81 -3.61
CA LEU A 592 11.41 18.62 -3.94
C LEU A 592 11.57 18.50 -5.46
N LEU A 593 12.57 19.20 -6.02
CA LEU A 593 12.91 19.06 -7.43
C LEU A 593 13.71 17.78 -7.68
N GLY A 594 13.18 16.87 -8.48
CA GLY A 594 13.92 15.75 -9.06
C GLY A 594 14.17 15.98 -10.54
N ILE A 595 15.43 15.84 -10.98
CA ILE A 595 15.79 15.82 -12.40
C ILE A 595 16.40 14.45 -12.73
N THR A 596 15.93 13.83 -13.81
CA THR A 596 16.57 12.64 -14.39
C THR A 596 17.50 13.08 -15.50
N LEU A 597 18.80 12.74 -15.38
CA LEU A 597 19.81 13.05 -16.38
C LEU A 597 20.78 11.87 -16.50
N THR A 598 20.92 11.32 -17.71
CA THR A 598 21.73 10.13 -18.00
C THR A 598 23.04 10.44 -18.73
N ASP A 599 23.32 11.71 -19.00
CA ASP A 599 24.55 12.17 -19.67
C ASP A 599 25.77 11.90 -18.77
N GLU A 600 26.70 11.08 -19.22
CA GLU A 600 27.90 10.71 -18.45
C GLU A 600 28.87 11.90 -18.31
N GLU A 601 28.96 12.82 -19.28
CA GLU A 601 29.83 13.99 -19.17
C GLU A 601 29.38 14.94 -18.05
N PHE A 602 28.08 14.95 -17.74
CA PHE A 602 27.56 15.67 -16.57
C PHE A 602 28.09 15.07 -15.27
N TYR A 603 28.15 13.74 -15.13
CA TYR A 603 28.66 13.10 -13.91
C TYR A 603 30.18 13.23 -13.78
N ASP A 604 30.91 13.27 -14.89
CA ASP A 604 32.34 13.61 -14.88
C ASP A 604 32.58 15.06 -14.42
N ALA A 605 31.71 16.00 -14.82
CA ALA A 605 31.82 17.43 -14.49
C ALA A 605 31.24 17.80 -13.10
N ALA A 606 30.27 17.06 -12.59
CA ALA A 606 29.55 17.37 -11.35
C ALA A 606 30.26 16.78 -10.12
N GLN A 607 31.43 17.32 -9.78
CA GLN A 607 32.18 16.93 -8.58
C GLN A 607 31.72 17.71 -7.34
N ASP A 608 32.10 17.18 -6.17
CA ASP A 608 31.77 17.77 -4.87
C ASP A 608 32.34 19.19 -4.74
N GLY A 609 31.45 20.19 -4.70
CA GLY A 609 31.78 21.60 -4.55
C GLY A 609 31.72 22.43 -5.84
N ASN A 610 31.44 21.84 -7.01
CA ASN A 610 31.13 22.62 -8.21
C ASN A 610 29.79 23.36 -8.06
N GLU A 611 29.72 24.57 -8.62
CA GLU A 611 28.46 25.32 -8.73
C GLU A 611 27.62 24.75 -9.89
N ILE A 612 26.36 24.42 -9.59
CA ILE A 612 25.38 23.92 -10.56
C ILE A 612 24.23 24.92 -10.66
N SER A 613 23.99 25.43 -11.88
CA SER A 613 22.89 26.35 -12.19
C SER A 613 21.82 25.67 -13.04
N ILE A 614 20.56 25.82 -12.68
CA ILE A 614 19.41 25.18 -13.36
C ILE A 614 18.47 26.27 -13.90
N ASP A 615 18.37 26.38 -15.21
CA ASP A 615 17.44 27.28 -15.90
C ASP A 615 16.20 26.50 -16.37
N PHE A 616 15.04 26.75 -15.77
CA PHE A 616 13.78 26.09 -16.11
C PHE A 616 13.16 26.56 -17.43
N LYS A 617 13.51 27.76 -17.88
CA LYS A 617 12.95 28.40 -19.08
C LYS A 617 13.64 27.88 -20.33
N THR A 618 14.97 27.76 -20.31
CA THR A 618 15.74 27.12 -21.38
C THR A 618 15.84 25.60 -21.21
N LYS A 619 15.57 25.08 -20.00
CA LYS A 619 15.71 23.67 -19.59
C LYS A 619 17.16 23.18 -19.67
N VAL A 620 18.09 24.00 -19.20
CA VAL A 620 19.52 23.73 -19.22
C VAL A 620 20.08 23.71 -17.80
N ILE A 621 20.88 22.70 -17.50
CA ILE A 621 21.78 22.65 -16.35
C ILE A 621 23.17 23.12 -16.81
N ASN A 622 23.77 24.05 -16.08
CA ASN A 622 25.15 24.49 -16.29
C ASN A 622 26.01 23.99 -15.13
N VAL A 623 27.15 23.36 -15.44
CA VAL A 623 28.21 23.03 -14.47
C VAL A 623 29.57 23.17 -15.15
N ASP A 624 30.53 23.86 -14.52
CA ASP A 624 31.86 24.16 -15.08
C ASP A 624 31.85 24.73 -16.52
N GLY A 625 30.82 25.55 -16.83
CA GLY A 625 30.63 26.15 -18.15
C GLY A 625 30.11 25.20 -19.25
N LYS A 626 29.93 23.91 -18.96
CA LYS A 626 29.24 22.96 -19.84
C LYS A 626 27.72 23.03 -19.65
N GLN A 627 26.97 22.68 -20.69
CA GLN A 627 25.50 22.77 -20.72
C GLN A 627 24.85 21.43 -21.03
N TYR A 628 23.86 21.05 -20.22
CA TYR A 628 23.14 19.79 -20.32
C TYR A 628 21.64 20.04 -20.35
N ALA A 629 20.94 19.52 -21.35
CA ALA A 629 19.49 19.66 -21.45
C ALA A 629 18.77 18.70 -20.48
N PHE A 630 17.72 19.17 -19.81
CA PHE A 630 16.88 18.33 -18.97
C PHE A 630 15.40 18.41 -19.36
N GLN A 631 14.61 17.46 -18.86
CA GLN A 631 13.15 17.45 -19.04
C GLN A 631 12.46 17.16 -17.71
N LEU A 632 11.29 17.77 -17.53
CA LEU A 632 10.33 17.43 -16.49
C LEU A 632 9.03 17.06 -17.19
N SER A 633 8.34 16.02 -16.71
CA SER A 633 6.98 15.72 -17.12
C SER A 633 6.03 16.85 -16.72
N GLN A 634 4.82 16.84 -17.29
CA GLN A 634 3.78 17.79 -16.90
C GLN A 634 3.51 17.72 -15.39
N MET A 635 3.31 16.53 -14.82
CA MET A 635 3.00 16.41 -13.39
C MET A 635 4.13 16.88 -12.49
N GLU A 636 5.38 16.51 -12.77
CA GLU A 636 6.54 16.96 -11.99
C GLU A 636 6.64 18.49 -11.97
N ARG A 637 6.47 19.14 -13.13
CA ARG A 637 6.49 20.61 -13.24
C ARG A 637 5.33 21.26 -12.49
N GLU A 638 4.09 20.81 -12.71
CA GLU A 638 2.90 21.44 -12.12
C GLU A 638 2.87 21.32 -10.59
N LEU A 639 3.20 20.13 -10.06
CA LEU A 639 3.27 19.91 -8.62
C LEU A 639 4.39 20.74 -7.97
N PHE A 640 5.58 20.76 -8.57
CA PHE A 640 6.70 21.55 -8.06
C PHE A 640 6.41 23.07 -8.13
N GLN A 641 5.86 23.57 -9.24
CA GLN A 641 5.45 24.99 -9.36
C GLN A 641 4.45 25.43 -8.28
N HIS A 642 3.60 24.52 -7.82
CA HIS A 642 2.65 24.78 -6.74
C HIS A 642 3.19 24.50 -5.33
N GLY A 643 4.41 23.99 -5.18
CA GLY A 643 4.99 23.65 -3.87
C GLY A 643 4.39 22.40 -3.25
N GLY A 644 4.16 21.37 -4.07
CA GLY A 644 3.64 20.08 -3.66
C GLY A 644 2.12 19.94 -3.75
N ILE A 645 1.66 18.71 -3.54
CA ILE A 645 0.29 18.27 -3.80
C ILE A 645 -0.73 18.90 -2.86
N ALA A 646 -0.38 19.10 -1.58
CA ALA A 646 -1.26 19.74 -0.61
C ALA A 646 -1.48 21.23 -0.91
N SER A 647 -0.41 21.94 -1.26
CA SER A 647 -0.43 23.35 -1.65
C SER A 647 -1.25 23.56 -2.94
N ALA A 648 -1.12 22.64 -3.90
CA ALA A 648 -1.92 22.64 -5.11
C ALA A 648 -3.40 22.31 -4.84
N PHE A 649 -3.71 21.38 -3.94
CA PHE A 649 -5.09 21.08 -3.52
C PHE A 649 -5.76 22.30 -2.88
N GLN A 650 -5.05 23.07 -2.05
CA GLN A 650 -5.58 24.33 -1.49
C GLN A 650 -5.99 25.34 -2.59
N LYS A 651 -5.34 25.31 -3.77
CA LYS A 651 -5.68 26.17 -4.91
C LYS A 651 -6.83 25.62 -5.78
N PHE A 652 -6.95 24.30 -5.93
CA PHE A 652 -7.83 23.67 -6.93
C PHE A 652 -8.95 22.78 -6.37
N GLY A 653 -8.88 22.42 -5.09
CA GLY A 653 -9.76 21.45 -4.42
C GLY A 653 -9.81 20.11 -5.16
N ASN A 654 -11.00 19.50 -5.19
CA ASN A 654 -11.25 18.22 -5.86
C ASN A 654 -11.04 18.25 -7.40
N ARG A 655 -10.73 19.42 -7.99
CA ARG A 655 -10.34 19.54 -9.41
C ARG A 655 -8.82 19.56 -9.61
N LEU A 656 -8.04 19.21 -8.58
CA LEU A 656 -6.58 19.17 -8.61
C LEU A 656 -6.02 18.48 -9.85
N PHE A 657 -6.27 17.18 -10.00
CA PHE A 657 -5.72 16.43 -11.12
C PHE A 657 -6.36 16.83 -12.45
N GLU A 658 -7.62 17.26 -12.45
CA GLU A 658 -8.22 17.88 -13.64
C GLU A 658 -7.41 19.09 -14.13
N GLN A 659 -6.94 19.98 -13.25
CA GLN A 659 -6.09 21.10 -13.66
C GLN A 659 -4.68 20.63 -14.07
N MET A 660 -4.12 19.65 -13.38
CA MET A 660 -2.75 19.19 -13.61
C MET A 660 -2.57 18.34 -14.87
N THR A 661 -3.56 17.52 -15.27
CA THR A 661 -3.46 16.66 -16.47
C THR A 661 -4.10 17.24 -17.73
N ARG A 662 -4.76 18.40 -17.66
CA ARG A 662 -5.29 19.11 -18.84
C ARG A 662 -4.19 19.35 -19.88
N PRO A 663 -4.40 19.04 -21.17
CA PRO A 663 -3.42 19.36 -22.21
C PRO A 663 -3.12 20.87 -22.24
N LYS A 664 -1.86 21.23 -21.99
CA LYS A 664 -1.38 22.61 -22.14
C LYS A 664 -0.64 22.72 -23.47
N ASN A 665 -1.04 23.66 -24.33
CA ASN A 665 -0.36 23.90 -25.61
C ASN A 665 1.09 24.33 -25.36
N LEU A 666 2.04 23.40 -25.52
CA LEU A 666 3.48 23.62 -25.41
C LEU A 666 4.08 24.29 -26.66
N GLY A 667 3.27 25.02 -27.42
CA GLY A 667 3.62 25.61 -28.72
C GLY A 667 3.59 27.14 -28.71
N GLY A 668 4.77 27.75 -28.79
CA GLY A 668 4.96 29.16 -29.13
C GLY A 668 4.88 30.14 -27.96
N ALA A 669 5.92 30.97 -27.83
CA ALA A 669 5.96 32.04 -26.85
C ALA A 669 4.87 33.10 -27.12
N LYS A 670 3.82 33.07 -26.31
CA LYS A 670 3.03 34.27 -25.98
C LYS A 670 2.86 34.34 -24.47
N SER A 671 3.23 35.48 -23.90
CA SER A 671 3.15 35.72 -22.46
C SER A 671 1.72 35.56 -21.97
N LEU A 672 1.49 34.60 -21.06
CA LEU A 672 0.37 34.73 -20.12
C LEU A 672 0.71 35.87 -19.16
N ALA A 673 0.29 37.08 -19.52
CA ALA A 673 0.23 38.17 -18.56
C ALA A 673 -0.86 37.83 -17.54
N LEU A 674 -0.47 37.19 -16.43
CA LEU A 674 -1.30 37.03 -15.25
C LEU A 674 -1.69 38.45 -14.76
N ARG A 675 -2.91 38.88 -15.11
CA ARG A 675 -3.47 40.12 -14.58
C ARG A 675 -3.68 39.93 -13.09
N GLY A 676 -3.10 40.84 -12.31
CA GLY A 676 -3.07 40.74 -10.86
C GLY A 676 -4.46 40.67 -10.23
N SER A 677 -4.73 39.55 -9.57
CA SER A 677 -5.59 39.45 -8.40
C SER A 677 -4.71 38.81 -7.32
N GLY A 678 -4.52 39.48 -6.18
CA GLY A 678 -3.43 39.21 -5.24
C GLY A 678 -3.21 37.73 -4.91
N GLU A 679 -2.19 37.12 -5.53
CA GLU A 679 -1.76 35.77 -5.19
C GLU A 679 -0.83 35.83 -3.97
N SER A 680 -1.13 35.02 -2.95
CA SER A 680 -0.15 34.66 -1.93
C SER A 680 1.06 34.03 -2.61
N ALA A 681 2.25 34.59 -2.40
CA ALA A 681 3.49 34.05 -2.97
C ALA A 681 3.66 32.58 -2.55
N GLY A 682 3.63 31.66 -3.52
CA GLY A 682 3.91 30.25 -3.29
C GLY A 682 5.38 30.04 -2.85
N PRO A 683 5.71 28.89 -2.25
CA PRO A 683 7.03 28.64 -1.67
C PRO A 683 8.20 28.72 -2.68
N HIS A 684 7.91 28.64 -3.98
CA HIS A 684 8.88 28.75 -5.08
C HIS A 684 8.77 30.04 -5.90
N ALA A 685 8.08 31.08 -5.40
CA ALA A 685 7.85 32.34 -6.13
C ALA A 685 9.12 33.14 -6.48
N GLY A 686 10.29 32.77 -5.91
CA GLY A 686 11.59 33.33 -6.27
C GLY A 686 12.28 32.64 -7.46
N LEU A 687 11.79 31.49 -7.93
CA LEU A 687 12.34 30.81 -9.11
C LEU A 687 11.81 31.46 -10.40
N GLN A 688 12.71 31.78 -11.33
CA GLN A 688 12.32 32.27 -12.65
C GLN A 688 11.93 31.08 -13.56
N TRP A 689 10.77 31.20 -14.21
CA TRP A 689 10.14 30.19 -15.07
C TRP A 689 9.98 30.69 -16.52
#